data_AF-A0A3Q3FJ92-F1
#
_entry.id   AF-A0A3Q3FJ92-F1
#
_cell.length_a   1.000
_cell.length_b   1.000
_cell.length_c   1.000
_cell.angle_alpha   90.00
_cell.angle_beta   90.00
_cell.angle_gamma   90.00
#
_symmetry.space_group_name_H-M   'P 1'
#
loop_
_entity.id
_entity.type
_entity.pdbx_description
1 polymer ?
#
loop_
_entity_poly.entity_id
_entity_poly.type
_entity_poly.pdbx_seq_one_letter_code
_entity_poly.pdbx_strand_id
1 'polypeptide(L)'
;MEHWRQCAMWLISCNVLPANHRVTAETAQVFDLAQTLRDGVLLCQLLNNLKPQTINLKEINLRPQMSQFLCLKNIRTFLTSCCDVFGMKKSDLFEAFDLFDVRDFGKVTPTFITFFLSKTMKHENALEDEDDLYAAVYGVEEDYAGGEIYEDLMRTGQHPSLAEVDVRSCCLSEIKQTEEKYTETLESIEKDLVKVHKSLMVDVQDSILNKNALNLHQIFISYKDRLLIYGIYCSQVELAIAVLDIICKEKEDVRLKLEECSKRANNGKFTLRDLLVVPMQRVLKYHLLLQELVKHTHDAADKTNLKIALDAMKDLAQYVNEVKRDNETLREIDQYQRSIENLNQPLITFGRPKGDGEVRMVSSVDKRKQDRHIFLFDVAVIVCKRRGDNYEMKDILDLNYFKITNNPTSDRECKKWCYGFYVTHQQGHTGFELFFKTRELKKKWLDQFEMAISNIRPEKADHNSHQFKMHTFERITSCSYCHLLLRGIFNQGYLCLKCGLGAHKECLGRLGLCGRTGEKETFHFFIFIFSKTFRAPPSAQRKSIRIPCLLGLPRMVVIRDYDGVPCPHCGPPLSIHAGDVIELMFADLHSSWWQGRILATSKIGFFPSDAVRPCPSVDQGGGFRFAGPMERYQAEVELLERGNSTYLVRHRSRECTEYAMSIKFNEKVKHIKILTKDGCFYIAESRLFKTDLVDYYKEHSLKEGFSSLDTTLQVPYRELSNGNVVVGIAVARYDFCSRDTRELSLLQGDIIKIYTKMSNGWWKGQVDGRVGWFPSNYVEEED
;
A
#
# COMPACT_ATOMS: atom_id res chain seq x y z
N MET A 1 -18.63 -35.18 -29.47
CA MET A 1 -18.24 -34.06 -28.59
C MET A 1 -17.10 -34.56 -27.72
N GLU A 2 -16.00 -33.82 -27.61
CA GLU A 2 -14.82 -34.27 -26.84
C GLU A 2 -15.14 -34.30 -25.33
N HIS A 3 -14.63 -35.30 -24.60
CA HIS A 3 -14.98 -35.50 -23.18
C HIS A 3 -14.63 -34.29 -22.29
N TRP A 4 -13.58 -33.55 -22.62
CA TRP A 4 -13.23 -32.33 -21.87
C TRP A 4 -14.24 -31.18 -22.09
N ARG A 5 -14.87 -31.08 -23.27
CA ARG A 5 -15.96 -30.12 -23.52
C ARG A 5 -17.22 -30.51 -22.76
N GLN A 6 -17.52 -31.81 -22.66
CA GLN A 6 -18.61 -32.31 -21.81
C GLN A 6 -18.35 -31.97 -20.33
N CYS A 7 -17.10 -32.11 -19.86
CA CYS A 7 -16.70 -31.70 -18.51
C CYS A 7 -16.87 -30.18 -18.30
N ALA A 8 -16.47 -29.34 -19.26
CA ALA A 8 -16.65 -27.89 -19.17
C ALA A 8 -18.14 -27.50 -19.06
N MET A 9 -19.01 -28.07 -19.89
CA MET A 9 -20.46 -27.85 -19.83
C MET A 9 -21.07 -28.32 -18.50
N TRP A 10 -20.58 -29.43 -17.93
CA TRP A 10 -21.03 -29.90 -16.63
C TRP A 10 -20.61 -28.97 -15.48
N LEU A 11 -19.38 -28.45 -15.51
CA LEU A 11 -18.91 -27.46 -14.52
C LEU A 11 -19.75 -26.17 -14.56
N ILE A 12 -20.19 -25.73 -15.73
CA ILE A 12 -21.16 -24.62 -15.88
C ILE A 12 -22.50 -25.00 -15.26
N SER A 13 -23.02 -26.20 -15.52
CA SER A 13 -24.27 -26.67 -14.90
C SER A 13 -24.20 -26.83 -13.37
N CYS A 14 -23.00 -26.94 -12.81
CA CYS A 14 -22.75 -26.95 -11.37
C CYS A 14 -22.44 -25.55 -10.79
N ASN A 15 -22.61 -24.47 -11.57
CA ASN A 15 -22.28 -23.09 -11.20
C ASN A 15 -20.83 -22.90 -10.71
N VAL A 16 -19.87 -23.55 -11.39
CA VAL A 16 -18.42 -23.46 -11.11
C VAL A 16 -17.67 -22.62 -12.15
N LEU A 17 -18.25 -22.45 -13.34
CA LEU A 17 -17.72 -21.63 -14.42
C LEU A 17 -18.86 -20.79 -15.00
N PRO A 18 -18.64 -19.50 -15.32
CA PRO A 18 -19.67 -18.70 -15.99
C PRO A 18 -19.87 -19.19 -17.42
N ALA A 19 -21.10 -19.06 -17.94
CA ALA A 19 -21.50 -19.63 -19.22
C ALA A 19 -20.73 -19.04 -20.43
N ASN A 20 -20.30 -17.79 -20.32
CA ASN A 20 -19.53 -17.05 -21.31
C ASN A 20 -18.00 -17.26 -21.17
N HIS A 21 -17.52 -18.07 -20.22
CA HIS A 21 -16.10 -18.25 -19.97
C HIS A 21 -15.37 -18.82 -21.19
N ARG A 22 -14.16 -18.32 -21.48
CA ARG A 22 -13.32 -18.69 -22.65
C ARG A 22 -13.19 -20.18 -23.00
N VAL A 23 -13.41 -21.10 -22.05
CA VAL A 23 -13.41 -22.56 -22.31
C VAL A 23 -14.62 -23.05 -23.11
N THR A 24 -15.69 -22.26 -23.23
CA THR A 24 -16.86 -22.56 -24.06
C THR A 24 -16.68 -22.13 -25.51
N ALA A 25 -15.69 -21.29 -25.81
CA ALA A 25 -15.41 -20.81 -27.16
C ALA A 25 -15.14 -21.98 -28.14
N GLU A 26 -15.50 -21.79 -29.41
CA GLU A 26 -15.23 -22.78 -30.45
C GLU A 26 -13.72 -23.04 -30.61
N THR A 27 -12.91 -21.98 -30.47
CA THR A 27 -11.43 -22.02 -30.52
C THR A 27 -10.77 -22.60 -29.27
N ALA A 28 -11.52 -22.85 -28.19
CA ALA A 28 -10.97 -23.34 -26.93
C ALA A 28 -10.33 -24.73 -27.06
N GLN A 29 -9.25 -24.94 -26.30
CA GLN A 29 -8.52 -26.20 -26.24
C GLN A 29 -8.64 -26.82 -24.85
N VAL A 30 -8.37 -28.13 -24.75
CA VAL A 30 -8.29 -28.84 -23.45
C VAL A 30 -7.30 -28.18 -22.48
N PHE A 31 -6.27 -27.50 -23.00
CA PHE A 31 -5.32 -26.74 -22.20
C PHE A 31 -5.96 -25.55 -21.47
N ASP A 32 -6.96 -24.89 -22.05
CA ASP A 32 -7.65 -23.75 -21.41
C ASP A 32 -8.45 -24.23 -20.19
N LEU A 33 -9.12 -25.39 -20.29
CA LEU A 33 -9.78 -26.03 -19.16
C LEU A 33 -8.76 -26.48 -18.10
N ALA A 34 -7.65 -27.10 -18.52
CA ALA A 34 -6.60 -27.52 -17.60
C ALA A 34 -5.95 -26.34 -16.86
N GLN A 35 -5.73 -25.21 -17.54
CA GLN A 35 -5.22 -23.98 -16.93
C GLN A 35 -6.23 -23.35 -15.96
N THR A 36 -7.53 -23.48 -16.26
CA THR A 36 -8.63 -22.93 -15.44
C THR A 36 -8.79 -23.69 -14.13
N LEU A 37 -8.64 -25.02 -14.13
CA LEU A 37 -8.76 -25.85 -12.93
C LEU A 37 -7.44 -26.00 -12.13
N ARG A 38 -6.35 -25.41 -12.64
CA ARG A 38 -4.96 -25.71 -12.25
C ARG A 38 -4.60 -25.38 -10.79
N ASP A 39 -5.33 -24.47 -10.18
CA ASP A 39 -5.06 -23.98 -8.82
C ASP A 39 -5.87 -24.71 -7.73
N GLY A 40 -6.75 -25.62 -8.14
CA GLY A 40 -7.64 -26.39 -7.26
C GLY A 40 -8.76 -25.58 -6.60
N VAL A 41 -8.88 -24.27 -6.81
CA VAL A 41 -9.88 -23.42 -6.14
C VAL A 41 -11.28 -23.79 -6.62
N LEU A 42 -11.49 -23.78 -7.95
CA LEU A 42 -12.76 -24.16 -8.58
C LEU A 42 -13.14 -25.63 -8.31
N LEU A 43 -12.14 -26.51 -8.08
CA LEU A 43 -12.39 -27.89 -7.69
C LEU A 43 -12.95 -28.00 -6.28
N CYS A 44 -12.44 -27.21 -5.34
CA CYS A 44 -12.97 -27.17 -3.99
C CYS A 44 -14.37 -26.56 -3.96
N GLN A 45 -14.62 -25.53 -4.79
CA GLN A 45 -15.96 -24.95 -4.95
C GLN A 45 -16.96 -25.95 -5.53
N LEU A 46 -16.57 -26.73 -6.55
CA LEU A 46 -17.40 -27.80 -7.11
C LEU A 46 -17.93 -28.75 -6.02
N LEU A 47 -17.08 -29.18 -5.09
CA LEU A 47 -17.53 -30.09 -4.03
C LEU A 47 -18.53 -29.43 -3.06
N ASN A 48 -18.38 -28.13 -2.80
CA ASN A 48 -19.35 -27.36 -2.01
C ASN A 48 -20.67 -27.14 -2.74
N ASN A 49 -20.65 -26.91 -4.05
CA ASN A 49 -21.86 -26.79 -4.87
C ASN A 49 -22.60 -28.13 -4.98
N LEU A 50 -21.87 -29.26 -5.06
CA LEU A 50 -22.45 -30.61 -5.07
C LEU A 50 -22.99 -31.04 -3.69
N LYS A 51 -22.33 -30.61 -2.60
CA LYS A 51 -22.74 -30.88 -1.23
C LYS A 51 -22.24 -29.75 -0.30
N PRO A 52 -23.14 -28.90 0.23
CA PRO A 52 -22.76 -27.77 1.09
C PRO A 52 -21.89 -28.17 2.27
N GLN A 53 -20.94 -27.30 2.62
CA GLN A 53 -19.99 -27.46 3.74
C GLN A 53 -19.07 -28.70 3.65
N THR A 54 -18.83 -29.23 2.44
CA THR A 54 -17.87 -30.34 2.24
C THR A 54 -16.42 -29.90 2.46
N ILE A 55 -16.05 -28.71 1.99
CA ILE A 55 -14.75 -28.09 2.22
C ILE A 55 -14.98 -26.75 2.90
N ASN A 56 -14.33 -26.54 4.04
CA ASN A 56 -14.26 -25.22 4.66
C ASN A 56 -13.41 -24.30 3.75
N LEU A 57 -14.03 -23.32 3.09
CA LEU A 57 -13.33 -22.41 2.18
C LEU A 57 -12.21 -21.61 2.87
N LYS A 58 -12.22 -21.50 4.21
CA LYS A 58 -11.14 -20.89 5.01
C LYS A 58 -9.86 -21.73 5.12
N GLU A 59 -9.90 -23.01 4.74
CA GLU A 59 -8.76 -23.94 4.85
C GLU A 59 -8.00 -24.10 3.52
N ILE A 60 -8.61 -23.69 2.41
CA ILE A 60 -7.99 -23.60 1.09
C ILE A 60 -7.48 -22.17 0.84
N ASN A 61 -6.55 -22.02 -0.10
CA ASN A 61 -6.03 -20.71 -0.47
C ASN A 61 -6.77 -20.24 -1.72
N LEU A 62 -7.62 -19.22 -1.60
CA LEU A 62 -8.47 -18.75 -2.70
C LEU A 62 -7.71 -17.97 -3.78
N ARG A 63 -6.51 -17.44 -3.45
CA ARG A 63 -5.64 -16.68 -4.36
C ARG A 63 -4.20 -17.24 -4.39
N PRO A 64 -3.96 -18.52 -4.77
CA PRO A 64 -2.65 -19.17 -4.71
C PRO A 64 -1.73 -18.75 -5.87
N GLN A 65 -1.92 -17.53 -6.41
CA GLN A 65 -1.25 -17.07 -7.62
C GLN A 65 0.27 -17.05 -7.40
N MET A 66 1.03 -17.56 -8.38
CA MET A 66 2.49 -17.76 -8.31
C MET A 66 2.99 -18.74 -7.24
N SER A 67 2.12 -19.40 -6.46
CA SER A 67 2.50 -20.46 -5.54
C SER A 67 2.20 -21.85 -6.09
N GLN A 68 3.24 -22.65 -6.39
CA GLN A 68 3.06 -24.07 -6.69
C GLN A 68 2.57 -24.85 -5.45
N PHE A 69 3.08 -24.54 -4.26
CA PHE A 69 2.71 -25.21 -3.02
C PHE A 69 1.23 -25.08 -2.68
N LEU A 70 0.67 -23.86 -2.69
CA LEU A 70 -0.72 -23.61 -2.33
C LEU A 70 -1.69 -24.20 -3.38
N CYS A 71 -1.37 -24.11 -4.67
CA CYS A 71 -2.14 -24.80 -5.73
C CYS A 71 -2.21 -26.31 -5.47
N LEU A 72 -1.07 -26.95 -5.18
CA LEU A 72 -1.03 -28.39 -4.90
C LEU A 72 -1.74 -28.75 -3.59
N LYS A 73 -1.72 -27.87 -2.58
CA LYS A 73 -2.50 -28.04 -1.35
C LYS A 73 -3.99 -28.10 -1.67
N ASN A 74 -4.52 -27.11 -2.40
CA ASN A 74 -5.93 -27.06 -2.79
C ASN A 74 -6.36 -28.32 -3.58
N ILE A 75 -5.56 -28.75 -4.56
CA ILE A 75 -5.85 -29.98 -5.33
C ILE A 75 -5.86 -31.21 -4.41
N ARG A 76 -4.94 -31.32 -3.44
CA ARG A 76 -4.95 -32.41 -2.45
C ARG A 76 -6.14 -32.35 -1.49
N THR A 77 -6.60 -31.16 -1.10
CA THR A 77 -7.82 -30.99 -0.30
C THR A 77 -9.03 -31.52 -1.08
N PHE A 78 -9.18 -31.14 -2.35
CA PHE A 78 -10.19 -31.70 -3.25
C PHE A 78 -10.11 -33.23 -3.31
N LEU A 79 -8.95 -33.81 -3.66
CA LEU A 79 -8.78 -35.25 -3.81
C LEU A 79 -9.07 -36.03 -2.52
N THR A 80 -8.68 -35.49 -1.36
CA THR A 80 -8.99 -36.06 -0.04
C THR A 80 -10.49 -36.05 0.22
N SER A 81 -11.17 -34.91 -0.01
CA SER A 81 -12.62 -34.81 0.14
C SER A 81 -13.41 -35.72 -0.83
N CYS A 82 -12.89 -35.96 -2.04
CA CYS A 82 -13.45 -36.95 -2.97
C CYS A 82 -13.44 -38.37 -2.39
N CYS A 83 -12.36 -38.77 -1.71
CA CYS A 83 -12.32 -40.05 -0.97
C CYS A 83 -13.25 -40.03 0.25
N ASP A 84 -13.07 -39.06 1.15
CA ASP A 84 -13.62 -39.12 2.50
C ASP A 84 -15.12 -38.78 2.56
N VAL A 85 -15.60 -37.91 1.66
CA VAL A 85 -16.99 -37.41 1.67
C VAL A 85 -17.84 -37.99 0.52
N PHE A 86 -17.22 -38.25 -0.63
CA PHE A 86 -17.89 -38.83 -1.81
C PHE A 86 -17.58 -40.32 -2.04
N GLY A 87 -16.74 -40.94 -1.21
CA GLY A 87 -16.47 -42.38 -1.25
C GLY A 87 -15.70 -42.86 -2.47
N MET A 88 -15.03 -41.96 -3.20
CA MET A 88 -14.29 -42.31 -4.42
C MET A 88 -13.06 -43.17 -4.11
N LYS A 89 -12.83 -44.21 -4.92
CA LYS A 89 -11.63 -45.04 -4.78
C LYS A 89 -10.40 -44.27 -5.28
N LYS A 90 -9.26 -44.48 -4.62
CA LYS A 90 -7.97 -43.90 -5.04
C LYS A 90 -7.53 -44.30 -6.46
N SER A 91 -8.07 -45.39 -7.01
CA SER A 91 -7.88 -45.81 -8.40
C SER A 91 -8.57 -44.90 -9.43
N ASP A 92 -9.60 -44.18 -9.01
CA ASP A 92 -10.52 -43.42 -9.88
C ASP A 92 -10.21 -41.90 -9.81
N LEU A 93 -9.15 -41.55 -9.07
CA LEU A 93 -8.64 -40.21 -8.82
C LEU A 93 -7.29 -40.00 -9.52
N PHE A 94 -7.07 -38.78 -10.01
CA PHE A 94 -5.78 -38.34 -10.55
C PHE A 94 -4.80 -37.93 -9.44
N GLU A 95 -3.49 -37.95 -9.71
CA GLU A 95 -2.50 -37.37 -8.79
C GLU A 95 -2.45 -35.86 -8.93
N ALA A 96 -2.15 -35.11 -7.86
CA ALA A 96 -2.13 -33.64 -7.91
C ALA A 96 -1.25 -33.03 -9.02
N PHE A 97 -0.20 -33.74 -9.45
CA PHE A 97 0.67 -33.35 -10.56
C PHE A 97 0.11 -33.64 -11.95
N ASP A 98 -0.81 -34.60 -12.10
CA ASP A 98 -1.46 -34.90 -13.38
C ASP A 98 -2.23 -33.67 -13.89
N LEU A 99 -2.87 -32.94 -12.95
CA LEU A 99 -3.50 -31.65 -13.19
C LEU A 99 -2.51 -30.48 -13.16
N PHE A 100 -1.75 -30.29 -12.07
CA PHE A 100 -0.94 -29.07 -11.89
C PHE A 100 0.17 -28.90 -12.95
N ASP A 101 0.81 -29.98 -13.37
CA ASP A 101 1.83 -29.96 -14.43
C ASP A 101 1.25 -30.24 -15.82
N VAL A 102 -0.05 -30.58 -15.89
CA VAL A 102 -0.75 -31.13 -17.06
C VAL A 102 -0.02 -32.35 -17.64
N ARG A 103 0.38 -33.30 -16.77
CA ARG A 103 1.13 -34.51 -17.17
C ARG A 103 0.23 -35.52 -17.88
N ASP A 104 -0.98 -35.70 -17.35
CA ASP A 104 -1.97 -36.66 -17.84
C ASP A 104 -3.38 -36.17 -17.53
N PHE A 105 -3.83 -35.15 -18.27
CA PHE A 105 -5.20 -34.65 -18.17
C PHE A 105 -6.26 -35.69 -18.61
N GLY A 106 -5.81 -36.76 -19.27
CA GLY A 106 -6.62 -37.92 -19.61
C GLY A 106 -7.13 -38.70 -18.40
N LYS A 107 -6.46 -38.62 -17.24
CA LYS A 107 -6.92 -39.17 -15.95
C LYS A 107 -7.87 -38.26 -15.18
N VAL A 108 -7.73 -36.94 -15.36
CA VAL A 108 -8.57 -35.93 -14.70
C VAL A 108 -10.02 -36.03 -15.18
N THR A 109 -10.21 -36.27 -16.48
CA THR A 109 -11.56 -36.31 -17.10
C THR A 109 -12.42 -37.50 -16.60
N PRO A 110 -11.92 -38.74 -16.47
CA PRO A 110 -12.60 -39.85 -15.80
C PRO A 110 -13.08 -39.55 -14.38
N THR A 111 -12.31 -38.83 -13.55
CA THR A 111 -12.74 -38.46 -12.20
C THR A 111 -14.02 -37.62 -12.23
N PHE A 112 -14.11 -36.63 -13.14
CA PHE A 112 -15.34 -35.85 -13.34
C PHE A 112 -16.47 -36.66 -13.98
N ILE A 113 -16.17 -37.60 -14.88
CA ILE A 113 -17.18 -38.51 -15.43
C ILE A 113 -17.76 -39.40 -14.32
N THR A 114 -16.97 -39.84 -13.35
CA THR A 114 -17.47 -40.58 -12.18
C THR A 114 -18.41 -39.71 -11.34
N PHE A 115 -18.09 -38.44 -11.08
CA PHE A 115 -19.01 -37.49 -10.43
C PHE A 115 -20.32 -37.28 -11.23
N PHE A 116 -20.21 -37.11 -12.55
CA PHE A 116 -21.36 -36.98 -13.44
C PHE A 116 -22.27 -38.23 -13.40
N LEU A 117 -21.68 -39.42 -13.33
CA LEU A 117 -22.41 -40.70 -13.28
C LEU A 117 -22.92 -41.05 -11.87
N SER A 118 -22.29 -40.57 -10.80
CA SER A 118 -22.63 -40.93 -9.41
C SER A 118 -23.91 -40.29 -8.86
N LYS A 119 -24.60 -39.46 -9.67
CA LYS A 119 -25.90 -38.83 -9.38
C LYS A 119 -26.00 -38.15 -8.01
N THR A 120 -25.74 -36.84 -7.95
CA THR A 120 -26.25 -36.01 -6.85
C THR A 120 -26.82 -34.71 -7.40
N MET A 121 -28.13 -34.54 -7.16
CA MET A 121 -28.98 -33.36 -7.39
C MET A 121 -29.30 -32.94 -8.84
N LYS A 122 -30.61 -32.78 -9.09
CA LYS A 122 -31.17 -31.78 -10.00
C LYS A 122 -31.51 -30.55 -9.13
N HIS A 123 -31.30 -29.33 -9.61
CA HIS A 123 -32.28 -28.27 -9.39
C HIS A 123 -32.22 -27.17 -10.47
N GLU A 124 -33.23 -26.31 -10.42
CA GLU A 124 -33.68 -25.39 -11.47
C GLU A 124 -32.89 -24.07 -11.53
N ASN A 125 -33.11 -23.36 -12.64
CA ASN A 125 -32.44 -22.11 -13.05
C ASN A 125 -32.36 -21.03 -11.95
N ALA A 126 -31.19 -20.40 -11.88
CA ALA A 126 -31.07 -18.96 -11.66
C ALA A 126 -30.22 -18.38 -12.81
N LEU A 127 -30.66 -17.25 -13.37
CA LEU A 127 -29.89 -16.48 -14.34
C LEU A 127 -29.14 -15.39 -13.59
N GLU A 128 -27.85 -15.23 -13.82
CA GLU A 128 -27.17 -13.93 -13.78
C GLU A 128 -25.87 -14.01 -14.59
N ASP A 129 -25.63 -13.00 -15.42
CA ASP A 129 -24.44 -12.88 -16.27
C ASP A 129 -23.30 -12.23 -15.47
N GLU A 130 -22.26 -12.98 -15.11
CA GLU A 130 -21.06 -12.43 -14.46
C GLU A 130 -19.76 -12.81 -15.17
N ASP A 131 -18.98 -11.79 -15.56
CA ASP A 131 -17.80 -11.89 -16.42
C ASP A 131 -16.49 -12.33 -15.74
N ASP A 132 -16.48 -12.55 -14.42
CA ASP A 132 -15.27 -12.99 -13.69
C ASP A 132 -15.34 -14.48 -13.34
N LEU A 133 -14.34 -15.23 -13.82
CA LEU A 133 -14.12 -16.66 -13.58
C LEU A 133 -14.16 -17.05 -12.09
N TYR A 134 -13.86 -16.11 -11.19
CA TYR A 134 -13.89 -16.34 -9.74
C TYR A 134 -14.96 -15.50 -9.03
N ALA A 135 -15.89 -14.81 -9.71
CA ALA A 135 -16.97 -14.06 -9.04
C ALA A 135 -17.78 -14.96 -8.09
N ALA A 136 -18.17 -16.15 -8.54
CA ALA A 136 -18.84 -17.16 -7.69
C ALA A 136 -17.99 -17.70 -6.51
N VAL A 137 -16.72 -17.30 -6.39
CA VAL A 137 -15.79 -17.68 -5.29
C VAL A 137 -15.40 -16.46 -4.44
N TYR A 138 -15.09 -15.32 -5.06
CA TYR A 138 -14.78 -14.06 -4.37
C TYR A 138 -16.04 -13.33 -3.89
N GLY A 139 -17.18 -13.54 -4.53
CA GLY A 139 -18.50 -13.18 -4.01
C GLY A 139 -18.69 -13.78 -2.62
N VAL A 140 -18.20 -14.99 -2.35
CA VAL A 140 -18.22 -15.62 -1.00
C VAL A 140 -17.21 -14.99 0.00
N GLU A 141 -16.36 -14.06 -0.45
CA GLU A 141 -15.48 -13.25 0.40
C GLU A 141 -15.89 -11.77 0.52
N GLU A 142 -16.49 -11.18 -0.52
CA GLU A 142 -17.00 -9.80 -0.51
C GLU A 142 -18.42 -9.78 0.06
N ASP A 143 -19.29 -10.69 -0.36
CA ASP A 143 -20.32 -11.28 0.50
C ASP A 143 -19.70 -12.36 1.39
N TYR A 144 -19.05 -11.89 2.46
CA TYR A 144 -19.21 -12.57 3.73
C TYR A 144 -20.69 -13.01 3.87
N ALA A 145 -21.00 -14.15 4.49
CA ALA A 145 -22.39 -14.42 4.91
C ALA A 145 -22.98 -13.30 5.80
N GLY A 146 -22.12 -12.41 6.30
CA GLY A 146 -22.46 -11.12 6.89
C GLY A 146 -23.07 -10.07 5.95
N GLY A 147 -22.95 -10.16 4.62
CA GLY A 147 -23.39 -9.16 3.63
C GLY A 147 -24.88 -8.87 3.73
N GLU A 148 -25.67 -9.90 3.44
CA GLU A 148 -27.11 -9.93 3.68
C GLU A 148 -27.44 -9.56 5.14
N ILE A 149 -26.68 -10.08 6.11
CA ILE A 149 -26.91 -9.84 7.55
C ILE A 149 -26.74 -8.36 7.93
N TYR A 150 -25.72 -7.67 7.41
CA TYR A 150 -25.50 -6.25 7.64
C TYR A 150 -26.64 -5.44 7.01
N GLU A 151 -27.04 -5.75 5.77
CA GLU A 151 -28.13 -5.03 5.12
C GLU A 151 -29.48 -5.30 5.80
N ASP A 152 -29.78 -6.54 6.21
CA ASP A 152 -30.97 -6.90 6.98
C ASP A 152 -30.97 -6.29 8.39
N LEU A 153 -29.79 -6.17 9.00
CA LEU A 153 -29.60 -5.52 10.30
C LEU A 153 -29.70 -3.99 10.17
N MET A 154 -29.22 -3.38 9.08
CA MET A 154 -29.25 -1.93 8.88
C MET A 154 -30.53 -1.44 8.21
N ARG A 155 -31.35 -2.31 7.61
CA ARG A 155 -32.63 -1.94 6.97
C ARG A 155 -33.49 -1.09 7.91
N THR A 156 -33.79 0.13 7.49
CA THR A 156 -34.62 1.08 8.24
C THR A 156 -36.07 1.01 7.75
N GLY A 157 -37.01 1.01 8.69
CA GLY A 157 -38.42 0.74 8.41
C GLY A 157 -39.21 1.95 7.92
N GLN A 158 -38.78 2.62 6.84
CA GLN A 158 -39.59 3.58 6.07
C GLN A 158 -38.83 4.07 4.83
N HIS A 159 -39.28 3.70 3.63
CA HIS A 159 -39.10 4.56 2.46
C HIS A 159 -40.21 5.62 2.49
N PRO A 160 -39.89 6.93 2.52
CA PRO A 160 -40.90 7.95 2.29
C PRO A 160 -41.52 7.78 0.90
N SER A 161 -42.85 7.87 0.81
CA SER A 161 -43.55 7.90 -0.46
C SER A 161 -43.08 9.09 -1.31
N LEU A 162 -42.89 8.86 -2.62
CA LEU A 162 -42.42 9.84 -3.62
C LEU A 162 -43.16 11.19 -3.55
N ALA A 163 -42.55 12.17 -2.85
CA ALA A 163 -42.92 13.58 -2.86
C ALA A 163 -41.69 14.43 -2.45
N GLU A 164 -41.01 15.03 -3.43
CA GLU A 164 -39.94 16.05 -3.31
C GLU A 164 -39.02 15.97 -2.06
N VAL A 165 -38.54 14.78 -1.70
CA VAL A 165 -37.53 14.65 -0.64
C VAL A 165 -36.15 14.93 -1.22
N ASP A 166 -35.47 15.95 -0.68
CA ASP A 166 -34.07 16.23 -0.98
C ASP A 166 -33.19 14.99 -0.72
N VAL A 167 -32.54 14.50 -1.78
CA VAL A 167 -31.73 13.27 -1.73
C VAL A 167 -30.55 13.43 -0.76
N ARG A 168 -30.01 14.66 -0.59
CA ARG A 168 -28.98 14.94 0.41
C ARG A 168 -29.51 14.69 1.84
N SER A 169 -30.72 15.15 2.13
CA SER A 169 -31.38 14.93 3.42
C SER A 169 -31.68 13.44 3.67
N CYS A 170 -31.98 12.65 2.64
CA CYS A 170 -32.04 11.19 2.74
C CYS A 170 -30.68 10.59 3.14
N CYS A 171 -29.58 10.93 2.45
CA CYS A 171 -28.24 10.42 2.77
C CYS A 171 -27.81 10.78 4.22
N LEU A 172 -28.10 11.99 4.69
CA LEU A 172 -27.83 12.39 6.08
C LEU A 172 -28.66 11.57 7.08
N SER A 173 -29.93 11.32 6.77
CA SER A 173 -30.82 10.50 7.60
C SER A 173 -30.35 9.04 7.67
N GLU A 174 -29.90 8.48 6.55
CA GLU A 174 -29.34 7.13 6.47
C GLU A 174 -28.04 6.98 7.29
N ILE A 175 -27.10 7.94 7.15
CA ILE A 175 -25.88 7.98 7.97
C ILE A 175 -26.22 7.95 9.46
N LYS A 176 -27.17 8.78 9.89
CA LYS A 176 -27.62 8.84 11.29
C LYS A 176 -28.27 7.52 11.73
N GLN A 177 -29.30 7.05 11.03
CA GLN A 177 -30.09 5.88 11.43
C GLN A 177 -29.25 4.60 11.46
N THR A 178 -28.35 4.42 10.49
CA THR A 178 -27.45 3.25 10.45
C THR A 178 -26.35 3.34 11.51
N GLU A 179 -25.89 4.53 11.92
CA GLU A 179 -24.94 4.68 13.03
C GLU A 179 -25.60 4.42 14.40
N GLU A 180 -26.86 4.84 14.57
CA GLU A 180 -27.68 4.59 15.75
C GLU A 180 -27.90 3.08 15.94
N LYS A 181 -28.42 2.40 14.92
CA LYS A 181 -28.68 0.95 14.91
C LYS A 181 -27.39 0.11 15.03
N TYR A 182 -26.29 0.59 14.45
CA TYR A 182 -24.98 -0.04 14.62
C TYR A 182 -24.45 0.11 16.05
N THR A 183 -24.63 1.27 16.67
CA THR A 183 -24.22 1.53 18.06
C THR A 183 -25.01 0.64 19.03
N GLU A 184 -26.33 0.52 18.84
CA GLU A 184 -27.19 -0.41 19.60
C GLU A 184 -26.72 -1.87 19.46
N THR A 185 -26.44 -2.30 18.21
CA THR A 185 -25.91 -3.64 17.94
C THR A 185 -24.62 -3.89 18.72
N LEU A 186 -23.69 -2.94 18.64
CA LEU A 186 -22.40 -2.99 19.32
C LEU A 186 -22.53 -3.09 20.84
N GLU A 187 -23.53 -2.45 21.48
CA GLU A 187 -23.76 -2.53 22.94
C GLU A 187 -23.90 -3.97 23.44
N SER A 188 -24.41 -4.86 22.58
CA SER A 188 -24.60 -6.28 22.90
C SER A 188 -23.35 -7.15 22.70
N ILE A 189 -22.27 -6.62 22.11
CA ILE A 189 -21.13 -7.42 21.60
C ILE A 189 -19.78 -6.98 22.19
N GLU A 190 -19.35 -5.74 21.96
CA GLU A 190 -17.93 -5.33 22.10
C GLU A 190 -17.83 -3.93 22.73
N LYS A 191 -17.07 -3.76 23.80
CA LYS A 191 -17.12 -2.57 24.66
C LYS A 191 -16.27 -1.39 24.19
N ASP A 192 -15.16 -1.64 23.49
CA ASP A 192 -14.21 -0.59 23.12
C ASP A 192 -14.65 0.14 21.85
N LEU A 193 -15.17 -0.58 20.85
CA LEU A 193 -15.89 -0.06 19.70
C LEU A 193 -17.13 0.73 20.14
N VAL A 194 -17.98 0.20 21.03
CA VAL A 194 -19.14 0.94 21.59
C VAL A 194 -18.76 2.32 22.08
N LYS A 195 -17.63 2.44 22.79
CA LYS A 195 -17.18 3.71 23.34
C LYS A 195 -16.82 4.74 22.26
N VAL A 196 -16.29 4.29 21.13
CA VAL A 196 -16.01 5.15 19.97
C VAL A 196 -17.32 5.50 19.24
N HIS A 197 -18.17 4.51 18.96
CA HIS A 197 -19.39 4.71 18.17
C HIS A 197 -20.48 5.49 18.90
N LYS A 198 -20.67 5.32 20.21
CA LYS A 198 -21.53 6.21 21.02
C LYS A 198 -21.13 7.68 20.92
N SER A 199 -19.83 7.94 20.90
CA SER A 199 -19.27 9.28 20.75
C SER A 199 -19.54 9.82 19.34
N LEU A 200 -19.29 8.98 18.31
CA LEU A 200 -19.52 9.33 16.90
C LEU A 200 -20.99 9.61 16.61
N MET A 201 -21.89 8.73 17.04
CA MET A 201 -23.34 8.85 16.92
C MET A 201 -23.85 10.18 17.49
N VAL A 202 -23.42 10.56 18.70
CA VAL A 202 -23.81 11.83 19.33
C VAL A 202 -23.29 13.04 18.55
N ASP A 203 -22.03 13.02 18.10
CA ASP A 203 -21.45 14.13 17.34
C ASP A 203 -22.09 14.27 15.94
N VAL A 204 -22.39 13.15 15.27
CA VAL A 204 -23.12 13.10 13.98
C VAL A 204 -24.55 13.61 14.14
N GLN A 205 -25.26 13.19 15.19
CA GLN A 205 -26.62 13.64 15.49
C GLN A 205 -26.68 15.14 15.80
N ASP A 206 -25.74 15.67 16.60
CA ASP A 206 -25.61 17.11 16.85
C ASP A 206 -25.27 17.88 15.56
N SER A 207 -24.40 17.34 14.71
CA SER A 207 -24.06 17.95 13.42
C SER A 207 -25.27 18.08 12.50
N ILE A 208 -26.05 17.01 12.35
CA ILE A 208 -27.21 16.98 11.45
C ILE A 208 -28.34 17.85 12.01
N LEU A 209 -28.67 17.75 13.30
CA LEU A 209 -29.82 18.45 13.90
C LEU A 209 -29.57 19.91 14.22
N ASN A 210 -28.37 20.26 14.71
CA ASN A 210 -28.09 21.60 15.27
C ASN A 210 -27.16 22.46 14.39
N LYS A 211 -26.52 21.88 13.36
CA LYS A 211 -25.48 22.54 12.55
C LYS A 211 -25.64 22.32 11.03
N ASN A 212 -26.80 21.84 10.58
CA ASN A 212 -27.11 21.56 9.18
C ASN A 212 -26.05 20.72 8.44
N ALA A 213 -25.42 19.77 9.15
CA ALA A 213 -24.32 18.91 8.69
C ALA A 213 -23.04 19.61 8.18
N LEU A 214 -22.91 20.94 8.28
CA LEU A 214 -21.76 21.68 7.72
C LEU A 214 -20.41 21.28 8.35
N ASN A 215 -20.40 20.82 9.60
CA ASN A 215 -19.22 20.34 10.31
C ASN A 215 -19.03 18.81 10.25
N LEU A 216 -19.87 18.08 9.51
CA LEU A 216 -19.87 16.61 9.47
C LEU A 216 -18.53 16.06 8.96
N HIS A 217 -17.94 16.73 7.98
CA HIS A 217 -16.62 16.40 7.44
C HIS A 217 -15.54 16.36 8.55
N GLN A 218 -15.53 17.36 9.45
CA GLN A 218 -14.52 17.47 10.49
C GLN A 218 -14.69 16.40 11.57
N ILE A 219 -15.92 15.92 11.79
CA ILE A 219 -16.18 14.76 12.66
C ILE A 219 -15.49 13.54 12.07
N PHE A 220 -15.81 13.12 10.85
CA PHE A 220 -15.18 11.94 10.23
C PHE A 220 -13.65 12.02 10.16
N ILE A 221 -13.08 13.20 9.85
CA ILE A 221 -11.62 13.42 9.89
C ILE A 221 -11.06 13.18 11.30
N SER A 222 -11.68 13.74 12.34
CA SER A 222 -11.24 13.58 13.74
C SER A 222 -11.47 12.17 14.31
N TYR A 223 -12.41 11.40 13.75
CA TYR A 223 -12.66 10.02 14.15
C TYR A 223 -11.81 9.00 13.38
N LYS A 224 -11.20 9.36 12.25
CA LYS A 224 -10.29 8.48 11.48
C LYS A 224 -9.32 7.72 12.40
N ASP A 225 -8.58 8.45 13.24
CA ASP A 225 -7.57 7.86 14.13
C ASP A 225 -8.20 7.02 15.26
N ARG A 226 -9.38 7.41 15.73
CA ARG A 226 -10.14 6.67 16.76
C ARG A 226 -10.70 5.35 16.22
N LEU A 227 -10.97 5.28 14.92
CA LEU A 227 -11.45 4.10 14.21
C LEU A 227 -10.30 3.15 13.79
N LEU A 228 -9.03 3.48 14.02
CA LEU A 228 -7.91 2.57 13.71
C LEU A 228 -7.92 1.28 14.55
N ILE A 229 -8.67 1.25 15.65
CA ILE A 229 -8.94 0.04 16.45
C ILE A 229 -9.59 -1.09 15.63
N TYR A 230 -10.26 -0.77 14.52
CA TYR A 230 -10.76 -1.75 13.57
C TYR A 230 -9.65 -2.62 12.95
N GLY A 231 -8.41 -2.14 12.83
CA GLY A 231 -7.31 -2.99 12.37
C GLY A 231 -7.04 -4.15 13.34
N ILE A 232 -7.08 -3.87 14.65
CA ILE A 232 -6.92 -4.92 15.67
C ILE A 232 -8.12 -5.87 15.62
N TYR A 233 -9.34 -5.34 15.53
CA TYR A 233 -10.55 -6.16 15.45
C TYR A 233 -10.54 -7.09 14.22
N CYS A 234 -10.35 -6.54 13.02
CA CYS A 234 -10.36 -7.29 11.77
C CYS A 234 -9.17 -8.27 11.65
N SER A 235 -8.04 -8.03 12.30
CA SER A 235 -6.94 -9.02 12.35
C SER A 235 -7.25 -10.23 13.23
N GLN A 236 -8.14 -10.10 14.23
CA GLN A 236 -8.41 -11.14 15.23
C GLN A 236 -9.78 -11.81 15.09
N VAL A 237 -10.75 -11.19 14.40
CA VAL A 237 -12.13 -11.67 14.30
C VAL A 237 -12.24 -13.09 13.74
N GLU A 238 -11.42 -13.47 12.76
CA GLU A 238 -11.43 -14.83 12.20
C GLU A 238 -10.98 -15.89 13.22
N LEU A 239 -9.96 -15.57 14.02
CA LEU A 239 -9.49 -16.44 15.10
C LEU A 239 -10.51 -16.51 16.24
N ALA A 240 -11.14 -15.38 16.59
CA ALA A 240 -12.18 -15.33 17.61
C ALA A 240 -13.40 -16.19 17.22
N ILE A 241 -13.83 -16.14 15.95
CA ILE A 241 -14.89 -17.01 15.41
C ILE A 241 -14.46 -18.49 15.44
N ALA A 242 -13.23 -18.82 15.04
CA ALA A 242 -12.75 -20.20 15.07
C ALA A 242 -12.70 -20.77 16.50
N VAL A 243 -12.27 -19.96 17.48
CA VAL A 243 -12.29 -20.33 18.90
C VAL A 243 -13.73 -20.47 19.43
N LEU A 244 -14.65 -19.59 19.01
CA LEU A 244 -16.08 -19.70 19.35
C LEU A 244 -16.68 -21.00 18.80
N ASP A 245 -16.42 -21.35 17.53
CA ASP A 245 -16.90 -22.58 16.90
C ASP A 245 -16.35 -23.83 17.64
N ILE A 246 -15.08 -23.84 18.06
CA ILE A 246 -14.49 -24.91 18.88
C ILE A 246 -15.20 -25.02 20.24
N ILE A 247 -15.38 -23.90 20.96
CA ILE A 247 -16.05 -23.88 22.27
C ILE A 247 -17.50 -24.39 22.14
N CYS A 248 -18.24 -23.97 21.11
CA CYS A 248 -19.60 -24.45 20.84
C CYS A 248 -19.68 -25.95 20.55
N LYS A 249 -18.61 -26.54 19.99
CA LYS A 249 -18.52 -27.98 19.69
C LYS A 249 -18.14 -28.81 20.92
N GLU A 250 -17.31 -28.27 21.80
CA GLU A 250 -16.86 -28.95 23.03
C GLU A 250 -17.83 -28.78 24.21
N LYS A 251 -18.58 -27.66 24.26
CA LYS A 251 -19.38 -27.24 25.42
C LYS A 251 -20.83 -26.96 25.04
N GLU A 252 -21.65 -28.00 25.17
CA GLU A 252 -23.08 -27.98 24.90
C GLU A 252 -23.84 -26.95 25.76
N ASP A 253 -23.43 -26.75 27.01
CA ASP A 253 -23.99 -25.73 27.91
C ASP A 253 -23.76 -24.30 27.39
N VAL A 254 -22.57 -24.02 26.85
CA VAL A 254 -22.25 -22.74 26.22
C VAL A 254 -23.03 -22.57 24.91
N ARG A 255 -23.14 -23.63 24.10
CA ARG A 255 -23.91 -23.63 22.85
C ARG A 255 -25.38 -23.27 23.08
N LEU A 256 -26.04 -23.94 24.03
CA LEU A 256 -27.42 -23.64 24.44
C LEU A 256 -27.56 -22.23 25.03
N LYS A 257 -26.55 -21.75 25.77
CA LYS A 257 -26.57 -20.39 26.31
C LYS A 257 -26.49 -19.31 25.21
N LEU A 258 -25.73 -19.56 24.16
CA LEU A 258 -25.64 -18.65 23.00
C LEU A 258 -26.95 -18.59 22.21
N GLU A 259 -27.67 -19.71 22.08
CA GLU A 259 -29.03 -19.72 21.52
C GLU A 259 -30.02 -18.92 22.39
N GLU A 260 -29.96 -19.05 23.72
CA GLU A 260 -30.77 -18.26 24.65
C GLU A 260 -30.47 -16.76 24.52
N CYS A 261 -29.20 -16.38 24.42
CA CYS A 261 -28.76 -15.00 24.20
C CYS A 261 -29.25 -14.44 22.86
N SER A 262 -29.12 -15.20 21.76
CA SER A 262 -29.62 -14.80 20.43
C SER A 262 -31.14 -14.60 20.44
N LYS A 263 -31.90 -15.53 21.05
CA LYS A 263 -33.36 -15.41 21.24
C LYS A 263 -33.75 -14.16 22.04
N ARG A 264 -32.97 -13.78 23.06
CA ARG A 264 -33.23 -12.57 23.87
C ARG A 264 -32.84 -11.25 23.19
N ALA A 265 -31.77 -11.25 22.39
CA ALA A 265 -31.24 -10.03 21.79
C ALA A 265 -31.92 -9.65 20.47
N ASN A 266 -32.25 -10.65 19.64
CA ASN A 266 -32.74 -10.43 18.27
C ASN A 266 -33.78 -11.48 17.81
N ASN A 267 -34.52 -12.08 18.75
CA ASN A 267 -35.51 -13.14 18.50
C ASN A 267 -34.94 -14.39 17.80
N GLY A 268 -33.61 -14.60 17.84
CA GLY A 268 -32.96 -15.73 17.18
C GLY A 268 -32.63 -15.49 15.70
N LYS A 269 -32.75 -14.24 15.21
CA LYS A 269 -32.44 -13.91 13.80
C LYS A 269 -30.94 -13.98 13.49
N PHE A 270 -30.09 -13.58 14.43
CA PHE A 270 -28.63 -13.53 14.25
C PHE A 270 -27.90 -14.18 15.42
N THR A 271 -26.93 -15.04 15.12
CA THR A 271 -26.07 -15.68 16.12
C THR A 271 -24.93 -14.74 16.53
N LEU A 272 -24.23 -15.04 17.63
CA LEU A 272 -23.04 -14.28 18.03
C LEU A 272 -21.95 -14.30 16.95
N ARG A 273 -21.81 -15.43 16.24
CA ARG A 273 -20.84 -15.56 15.13
C ARG A 273 -21.12 -14.57 14.00
N ASP A 274 -22.38 -14.37 13.66
CA ASP A 274 -22.80 -13.44 12.62
C ASP A 274 -22.55 -11.98 13.05
N LEU A 275 -22.96 -11.67 14.28
CA LEU A 275 -22.80 -10.35 14.89
C LEU A 275 -21.33 -9.91 15.01
N LEU A 276 -20.38 -10.83 15.17
CA LEU A 276 -18.95 -10.54 15.17
C LEU A 276 -18.41 -10.08 13.80
N VAL A 277 -19.11 -10.34 12.68
CA VAL A 277 -18.66 -9.87 11.35
C VAL A 277 -19.10 -8.42 11.08
N VAL A 278 -20.25 -8.00 11.63
CA VAL A 278 -20.88 -6.69 11.40
C VAL A 278 -19.93 -5.49 11.55
N PRO A 279 -19.03 -5.43 12.56
CA PRO A 279 -18.08 -4.31 12.67
C PRO A 279 -17.15 -4.18 11.46
N MET A 280 -16.60 -5.29 10.97
CA MET A 280 -15.72 -5.30 9.80
C MET A 280 -16.41 -4.75 8.55
N GLN A 281 -17.73 -4.92 8.44
CA GLN A 281 -18.51 -4.39 7.35
C GLN A 281 -18.83 -2.91 7.54
N ARG A 282 -19.20 -2.48 8.75
CA ARG A 282 -19.54 -1.07 9.03
C ARG A 282 -18.43 -0.12 8.64
N VAL A 283 -17.18 -0.44 8.99
CA VAL A 283 -16.03 0.44 8.70
C VAL A 283 -15.81 0.65 7.19
N LEU A 284 -16.19 -0.33 6.36
CA LEU A 284 -16.14 -0.24 4.90
C LEU A 284 -17.33 0.52 4.28
N LYS A 285 -18.43 0.71 5.01
CA LYS A 285 -19.62 1.44 4.49
C LYS A 285 -19.49 2.96 4.61
N TYR A 286 -18.64 3.49 5.51
CA TYR A 286 -18.49 4.95 5.71
C TYR A 286 -18.08 5.71 4.45
N HIS A 287 -17.16 5.17 3.63
CA HIS A 287 -16.77 5.85 2.40
C HIS A 287 -17.87 5.81 1.33
N LEU A 288 -18.69 4.75 1.29
CA LEU A 288 -19.82 4.66 0.35
C LEU A 288 -20.92 5.67 0.71
N LEU A 289 -21.28 5.75 2.00
CA LEU A 289 -22.24 6.73 2.51
C LEU A 289 -21.79 8.18 2.26
N LEU A 290 -20.51 8.49 2.51
CA LEU A 290 -19.95 9.82 2.20
C LEU A 290 -19.85 10.10 0.70
N GLN A 291 -19.62 9.08 -0.13
CA GLN A 291 -19.55 9.22 -1.59
C GLN A 291 -20.90 9.60 -2.18
N GLU A 292 -21.99 8.94 -1.77
CA GLU A 292 -23.34 9.30 -2.22
C GLU A 292 -23.77 10.68 -1.66
N LEU A 293 -23.40 11.00 -0.41
CA LEU A 293 -23.63 12.34 0.15
C LEU A 293 -22.90 13.45 -0.66
N VAL A 294 -21.64 13.22 -1.06
CA VAL A 294 -20.84 14.15 -1.89
C VAL A 294 -21.47 14.35 -3.27
N LYS A 295 -21.98 13.28 -3.89
CA LYS A 295 -22.65 13.31 -5.20
C LYS A 295 -23.82 14.31 -5.18
N HIS A 296 -24.69 14.21 -4.18
CA HIS A 296 -25.85 15.08 -3.96
C HIS A 296 -25.56 16.38 -3.17
N THR A 297 -24.29 16.72 -2.94
CA THR A 297 -23.92 18.05 -2.41
C THR A 297 -23.77 19.05 -3.56
N HIS A 298 -24.56 20.12 -3.55
CA HIS A 298 -24.49 21.19 -4.57
C HIS A 298 -23.54 22.33 -4.19
N ASP A 299 -23.42 22.67 -2.89
CA ASP A 299 -22.49 23.71 -2.44
C ASP A 299 -21.02 23.29 -2.66
N ALA A 300 -20.23 24.16 -3.27
CA ALA A 300 -18.86 23.84 -3.67
C ALA A 300 -17.89 23.72 -2.48
N ALA A 301 -18.08 24.50 -1.42
CA ALA A 301 -17.21 24.49 -0.25
C ALA A 301 -17.49 23.24 0.60
N ASP A 302 -18.75 22.95 0.89
CA ASP A 302 -19.20 21.77 1.61
C ASP A 302 -18.84 20.48 0.83
N LYS A 303 -19.05 20.45 -0.50
CA LYS A 303 -18.62 19.33 -1.36
C LYS A 303 -17.11 19.10 -1.30
N THR A 304 -16.30 20.16 -1.23
CA THR A 304 -14.84 20.05 -1.09
C THR A 304 -14.45 19.53 0.29
N ASN A 305 -15.09 20.03 1.35
CA ASN A 305 -14.85 19.58 2.72
C ASN A 305 -15.24 18.10 2.91
N LEU A 306 -16.41 17.69 2.39
CA LEU A 306 -16.86 16.31 2.41
C LEU A 306 -15.97 15.36 1.58
N LYS A 307 -15.35 15.83 0.50
CA LYS A 307 -14.33 15.05 -0.22
C LYS A 307 -13.11 14.73 0.66
N ILE A 308 -12.64 15.68 1.47
CA ILE A 308 -11.51 15.43 2.41
C ILE A 308 -11.89 14.36 3.45
N ALA A 309 -13.14 14.38 3.95
CA ALA A 309 -13.66 13.35 4.84
C ALA A 309 -13.85 11.99 4.15
N LEU A 310 -14.30 11.99 2.89
CA LEU A 310 -14.40 10.79 2.06
C LEU A 310 -13.01 10.15 1.86
N ASP A 311 -12.00 10.93 1.53
CA ASP A 311 -10.63 10.44 1.35
C ASP A 311 -10.03 9.92 2.67
N ALA A 312 -10.36 10.55 3.81
CA ALA A 312 -10.00 10.04 5.14
C ALA A 312 -10.63 8.67 5.45
N MET A 313 -11.90 8.44 5.09
CA MET A 313 -12.58 7.15 5.27
C MET A 313 -12.14 6.10 4.23
N LYS A 314 -11.79 6.50 3.00
CA LYS A 314 -11.16 5.62 2.00
C LYS A 314 -9.79 5.12 2.48
N ASP A 315 -8.96 5.99 3.07
CA ASP A 315 -7.66 5.57 3.63
C ASP A 315 -7.81 4.61 4.82
N LEU A 316 -8.84 4.79 5.66
CA LEU A 316 -9.20 3.85 6.73
C LEU A 316 -9.64 2.49 6.18
N ALA A 317 -10.51 2.46 5.17
CA ALA A 317 -10.96 1.22 4.53
C ALA A 317 -9.80 0.48 3.84
N GLN A 318 -8.94 1.21 3.12
CA GLN A 318 -7.71 0.66 2.54
C GLN A 318 -6.78 0.11 3.63
N TYR A 319 -6.61 0.81 4.76
CA TYR A 319 -5.85 0.29 5.90
C TYR A 319 -6.41 -1.05 6.42
N VAL A 320 -7.72 -1.14 6.68
CA VAL A 320 -8.37 -2.38 7.16
C VAL A 320 -8.19 -3.53 6.16
N ASN A 321 -8.33 -3.26 4.86
CA ASN A 321 -8.15 -4.25 3.81
C ASN A 321 -6.70 -4.78 3.72
N GLU A 322 -5.69 -3.92 3.88
CA GLU A 322 -4.30 -4.37 3.97
C GLU A 322 -4.04 -5.17 5.26
N VAL A 323 -4.70 -4.86 6.37
CA VAL A 323 -4.61 -5.68 7.59
C VAL A 323 -5.17 -7.09 7.35
N LYS A 324 -6.31 -7.25 6.65
CA LYS A 324 -6.81 -8.59 6.26
C LYS A 324 -5.75 -9.35 5.42
N ARG A 325 -5.23 -8.68 4.38
CA ARG A 325 -4.24 -9.25 3.44
C ARG A 325 -2.92 -9.64 4.11
N ASP A 326 -2.44 -8.84 5.05
CA ASP A 326 -1.24 -9.19 5.82
C ASP A 326 -1.49 -10.41 6.73
N ASN A 327 -2.68 -10.59 7.30
CA ASN A 327 -3.03 -11.80 8.06
C ASN A 327 -3.14 -13.05 7.17
N GLU A 328 -3.66 -12.92 5.95
CA GLU A 328 -3.58 -13.99 4.93
C GLU A 328 -2.12 -14.33 4.60
N THR A 329 -1.29 -13.32 4.35
CA THR A 329 0.14 -13.48 4.06
C THR A 329 0.89 -14.14 5.22
N LEU A 330 0.60 -13.78 6.47
CA LEU A 330 1.21 -14.40 7.66
C LEU A 330 0.78 -15.86 7.83
N ARG A 331 -0.47 -16.21 7.49
CA ARG A 331 -0.96 -17.60 7.45
C ARG A 331 -0.30 -18.42 6.34
N GLU A 332 -0.02 -17.81 5.19
CA GLU A 332 0.77 -18.44 4.12
C GLU A 332 2.21 -18.71 4.59
N ILE A 333 2.86 -17.72 5.23
CA ILE A 333 4.22 -17.86 5.78
C ILE A 333 4.30 -18.99 6.83
N ASP A 334 3.32 -19.10 7.73
CA ASP A 334 3.24 -20.20 8.69
C ASP A 334 3.06 -21.58 8.01
N GLN A 335 2.26 -21.66 6.94
CA GLN A 335 2.11 -22.89 6.15
C GLN A 335 3.42 -23.30 5.45
N TYR A 336 4.20 -22.35 4.91
CA TYR A 336 5.55 -22.64 4.40
C TYR A 336 6.50 -23.06 5.52
N GLN A 337 6.45 -22.40 6.68
CA GLN A 337 7.36 -22.69 7.79
C GLN A 337 7.13 -24.09 8.38
N ARG A 338 5.89 -24.60 8.35
CA ARG A 338 5.55 -25.97 8.76
C ARG A 338 5.93 -27.05 7.74
N SER A 339 6.08 -26.70 6.46
CA SER A 339 6.38 -27.67 5.38
C SER A 339 7.87 -27.72 4.99
N ILE A 340 8.67 -26.75 5.41
CA ILE A 340 10.11 -26.70 5.16
C ILE A 340 10.91 -27.17 6.40
N GLU A 341 11.50 -28.34 6.29
CA GLU A 341 12.41 -28.94 7.27
C GLU A 341 13.81 -28.30 7.22
N ASN A 342 14.52 -28.33 8.36
CA ASN A 342 15.87 -27.78 8.54
C ASN A 342 16.01 -26.25 8.37
N LEU A 343 14.94 -25.48 8.52
CA LEU A 343 15.03 -24.02 8.64
C LEU A 343 15.84 -23.62 9.88
N ASN A 344 16.78 -22.68 9.70
CA ASN A 344 17.63 -22.12 10.77
C ASN A 344 17.13 -20.79 11.32
N GLN A 345 16.13 -20.17 10.67
CA GLN A 345 15.51 -18.90 11.07
C GLN A 345 14.06 -18.84 10.55
N PRO A 346 13.15 -18.12 11.21
CA PRO A 346 11.72 -18.12 10.86
C PRO A 346 11.46 -17.32 9.57
N LEU A 347 10.59 -17.83 8.71
CA LEU A 347 10.40 -17.28 7.35
C LEU A 347 9.88 -15.84 7.32
N ILE A 348 9.18 -15.42 8.38
CA ILE A 348 8.66 -14.05 8.55
C ILE A 348 9.74 -12.97 8.46
N THR A 349 11.01 -13.27 8.78
CA THR A 349 12.11 -12.30 8.69
C THR A 349 12.51 -11.97 7.24
N PHE A 350 12.08 -12.76 6.26
CA PHE A 350 12.41 -12.53 4.85
C PHE A 350 11.40 -11.65 4.10
N GLY A 351 10.35 -11.17 4.77
CA GLY A 351 9.31 -10.33 4.19
C GLY A 351 8.16 -11.13 3.56
N ARG A 352 7.48 -10.54 2.56
CA ARG A 352 6.33 -11.20 1.90
C ARG A 352 6.82 -12.20 0.85
N PRO A 353 6.18 -13.38 0.72
CA PRO A 353 6.44 -14.30 -0.39
C PRO A 353 6.09 -13.64 -1.74
N LYS A 354 6.80 -14.06 -2.80
CA LYS A 354 6.59 -13.66 -4.21
C LYS A 354 6.20 -14.83 -5.11
N GLY A 355 6.35 -16.04 -4.60
CA GLY A 355 6.02 -17.28 -5.30
C GLY A 355 6.98 -18.42 -4.95
N ASP A 356 6.57 -19.63 -5.29
CA ASP A 356 7.34 -20.85 -5.12
C ASP A 356 7.21 -21.77 -6.33
N GLY A 357 8.23 -22.60 -6.57
CA GLY A 357 8.17 -23.56 -7.67
C GLY A 357 9.47 -24.28 -8.00
N GLU A 358 9.35 -25.26 -8.90
CA GLU A 358 10.45 -26.10 -9.36
C GLU A 358 11.39 -25.36 -10.34
N VAL A 359 12.69 -25.41 -10.05
CA VAL A 359 13.77 -24.81 -10.83
C VAL A 359 14.95 -25.77 -10.99
N ARG A 360 15.71 -25.61 -12.08
CA ARG A 360 17.01 -26.26 -12.24
C ARG A 360 18.11 -25.29 -11.93
N MET A 361 18.87 -25.55 -10.87
CA MET A 361 19.97 -24.71 -10.43
C MET A 361 21.31 -25.31 -10.86
N VAL A 362 22.23 -24.47 -11.34
CA VAL A 362 23.65 -24.80 -11.51
C VAL A 362 24.45 -23.83 -10.64
N SER A 363 25.46 -24.33 -9.92
CA SER A 363 26.37 -23.48 -9.15
C SER A 363 27.59 -23.11 -9.99
N SER A 364 28.17 -21.95 -9.72
CA SER A 364 29.48 -21.56 -10.24
C SER A 364 30.59 -22.55 -9.86
N VAL A 365 30.44 -23.27 -8.73
CA VAL A 365 31.38 -24.27 -8.23
C VAL A 365 31.02 -25.68 -8.74
N ASP A 366 29.76 -26.08 -8.60
CA ASP A 366 29.24 -27.35 -9.15
C ASP A 366 28.43 -27.12 -10.43
N LYS A 367 29.04 -27.44 -11.57
CA LYS A 367 28.44 -27.33 -12.90
C LYS A 367 27.33 -28.36 -13.18
N ARG A 368 26.99 -29.25 -12.23
CA ARG A 368 25.86 -30.18 -12.37
C ARG A 368 24.53 -29.44 -12.27
N LYS A 369 23.58 -29.80 -13.13
CA LYS A 369 22.19 -29.34 -13.01
C LYS A 369 21.53 -30.06 -11.84
N GLN A 370 21.06 -29.29 -10.86
CA GLN A 370 20.40 -29.77 -9.66
C GLN A 370 18.92 -29.37 -9.70
N ASP A 371 18.01 -30.34 -9.73
CA ASP A 371 16.57 -30.07 -9.56
C ASP A 371 16.31 -29.60 -8.11
N ARG A 372 15.67 -28.44 -7.96
CA ARG A 372 15.38 -27.77 -6.68
C ARG A 372 13.97 -27.19 -6.71
N HIS A 373 13.45 -26.92 -5.53
CA HIS A 373 12.26 -26.09 -5.35
C HIS A 373 12.70 -24.82 -4.64
N ILE A 374 12.28 -23.65 -5.11
CA ILE A 374 12.61 -22.38 -4.45
C ILE A 374 11.36 -21.71 -3.91
N PHE A 375 11.49 -21.06 -2.76
CA PHE A 375 10.52 -20.12 -2.21
C PHE A 375 11.18 -18.73 -2.22
N LEU A 376 10.64 -17.79 -2.99
CA LEU A 376 11.16 -16.42 -3.09
C LEU A 376 10.36 -15.51 -2.16
N PHE A 377 11.08 -14.76 -1.34
CA PHE A 377 10.56 -13.71 -0.47
C PHE A 377 11.16 -12.35 -0.90
N ASP A 378 10.70 -11.24 -0.29
CA ASP A 378 11.29 -9.92 -0.50
C ASP A 378 12.81 -9.89 -0.32
N VAL A 379 13.31 -10.56 0.73
CA VAL A 379 14.71 -10.43 1.18
C VAL A 379 15.57 -11.67 0.88
N ALA A 380 14.98 -12.84 0.64
CA ALA A 380 15.74 -14.07 0.43
C ALA A 380 15.08 -15.08 -0.52
N VAL A 381 15.89 -16.00 -1.04
CA VAL A 381 15.42 -17.23 -1.71
C VAL A 381 15.76 -18.43 -0.84
N ILE A 382 14.75 -19.19 -0.43
CA ILE A 382 14.94 -20.46 0.28
C ILE A 382 15.04 -21.56 -0.78
N VAL A 383 16.19 -22.22 -0.84
CA VAL A 383 16.47 -23.27 -1.82
C VAL A 383 16.27 -24.62 -1.15
N CYS A 384 15.29 -25.37 -1.62
CA CYS A 384 14.87 -26.64 -1.03
C CYS A 384 15.08 -27.83 -1.98
N LYS A 385 15.25 -29.01 -1.40
CA LYS A 385 15.08 -30.30 -2.07
C LYS A 385 13.74 -30.88 -1.65
N ARG A 386 12.82 -31.08 -2.60
CA ARG A 386 11.50 -31.62 -2.32
C ARG A 386 11.55 -33.09 -1.88
N ARG A 387 10.72 -33.47 -0.90
CA ARG A 387 10.61 -34.80 -0.27
C ARG A 387 9.13 -35.19 -0.15
N GLY A 388 8.55 -35.63 -1.26
CA GLY A 388 7.11 -35.86 -1.36
C GLY A 388 6.35 -34.54 -1.29
N ASP A 389 5.75 -34.28 -0.13
CA ASP A 389 4.95 -33.09 0.18
C ASP A 389 5.69 -32.10 1.09
N ASN A 390 6.77 -32.54 1.76
CA ASN A 390 7.67 -31.71 2.55
C ASN A 390 8.85 -31.20 1.70
N TYR A 391 9.56 -30.20 2.24
CA TYR A 391 10.69 -29.55 1.60
C TYR A 391 11.89 -29.55 2.54
N GLU A 392 13.02 -30.09 2.10
CA GLU A 392 14.25 -30.14 2.88
C GLU A 392 15.11 -28.93 2.51
N MET A 393 15.31 -27.96 3.41
CA MET A 393 16.14 -26.78 3.15
C MET A 393 17.58 -27.19 2.78
N LYS A 394 18.16 -26.50 1.80
CA LYS A 394 19.52 -26.75 1.29
C LYS A 394 20.40 -25.51 1.27
N ASP A 395 19.86 -24.34 0.95
CA ASP A 395 20.59 -23.08 0.93
C ASP A 395 19.62 -21.90 1.14
N ILE A 396 20.14 -20.74 1.57
CA ILE A 396 19.39 -19.49 1.72
C ILE A 396 20.18 -18.37 1.03
N LEU A 397 19.64 -17.85 -0.07
CA LEU A 397 20.27 -16.78 -0.83
C LEU A 397 19.74 -15.42 -0.35
N ASP A 398 20.52 -14.71 0.46
CA ASP A 398 20.17 -13.37 0.94
C ASP A 398 20.32 -12.31 -0.19
N LEU A 399 19.19 -11.86 -0.72
CA LEU A 399 19.12 -10.93 -1.85
C LEU A 399 19.72 -9.54 -1.53
N ASN A 400 20.00 -9.22 -0.26
CA ASN A 400 20.83 -8.05 0.10
C ASN A 400 22.24 -8.10 -0.49
N TYR A 401 22.75 -9.27 -0.89
CA TYR A 401 24.11 -9.42 -1.44
C TYR A 401 24.15 -10.03 -2.85
N PHE A 402 23.01 -10.38 -3.44
CA PHE A 402 22.95 -10.87 -4.82
C PHE A 402 22.49 -9.78 -5.80
N LYS A 403 22.86 -9.97 -7.07
CA LYS A 403 22.37 -9.23 -8.24
C LYS A 403 21.82 -10.23 -9.25
N ILE A 404 20.77 -9.81 -9.94
CA ILE A 404 20.10 -10.59 -10.99
C ILE A 404 20.65 -10.12 -12.34
N THR A 405 20.91 -11.06 -13.25
CA THR A 405 21.39 -10.74 -14.59
C THR A 405 20.74 -11.69 -15.57
N ASN A 406 19.86 -11.16 -16.43
CA ASN A 406 19.19 -11.93 -17.45
C ASN A 406 20.22 -12.56 -18.40
N ASN A 407 20.18 -13.89 -18.55
CA ASN A 407 20.96 -14.56 -19.58
C ASN A 407 20.12 -14.59 -20.87
N PRO A 408 20.47 -13.85 -21.95
CA PRO A 408 19.77 -13.93 -23.22
C PRO A 408 20.07 -15.27 -23.90
N THR A 409 19.36 -16.32 -23.47
CA THR A 409 19.36 -17.64 -24.10
C THR A 409 19.06 -17.47 -25.59
N SER A 410 19.89 -18.04 -26.47
CA SER A 410 19.63 -17.95 -27.91
C SER A 410 18.34 -18.70 -28.26
N ASP A 411 17.42 -18.03 -28.97
CA ASP A 411 16.10 -18.57 -29.39
C ASP A 411 16.23 -19.78 -30.36
N ARG A 412 17.44 -20.29 -30.62
CA ARG A 412 17.71 -21.47 -31.47
C ARG A 412 17.39 -22.81 -30.79
N GLU A 413 17.19 -22.85 -29.47
CA GLU A 413 16.85 -24.09 -28.76
C GLU A 413 15.53 -23.98 -27.97
N CYS A 414 14.40 -24.30 -28.62
CA CYS A 414 13.08 -24.47 -27.96
C CYS A 414 12.98 -25.74 -27.10
N LYS A 415 14.01 -26.04 -26.28
CA LYS A 415 14.09 -27.20 -25.40
C LYS A 415 13.63 -26.82 -23.98
N LYS A 416 12.77 -27.63 -23.36
CA LYS A 416 12.38 -27.45 -21.95
C LYS A 416 13.64 -27.39 -21.07
N TRP A 417 13.68 -26.44 -20.13
CA TRP A 417 14.82 -26.20 -19.21
C TRP A 417 16.09 -25.60 -19.85
N CYS A 418 15.97 -24.85 -20.96
CA CYS A 418 17.05 -24.00 -21.48
C CYS A 418 16.97 -22.53 -21.02
N TYR A 419 15.77 -22.04 -20.68
CA TYR A 419 15.53 -20.63 -20.36
C TYR A 419 16.04 -20.32 -18.96
N GLY A 420 17.05 -19.46 -18.82
CA GLY A 420 17.59 -19.12 -17.51
C GLY A 420 18.07 -17.69 -17.32
N PHE A 421 18.45 -17.38 -16.08
CA PHE A 421 19.14 -16.14 -15.68
C PHE A 421 20.10 -16.40 -14.53
N TYR A 422 21.04 -15.48 -14.33
CA TYR A 422 22.06 -15.56 -13.29
C TYR A 422 21.64 -14.82 -12.02
N VAL A 423 21.91 -15.45 -10.87
CA VAL A 423 21.81 -14.89 -9.53
C VAL A 423 23.23 -14.90 -8.96
N THR A 424 23.92 -13.77 -8.99
CA THR A 424 25.36 -13.69 -8.65
C THR A 424 25.60 -12.84 -7.42
N HIS A 425 26.50 -13.26 -6.55
CA HIS A 425 26.89 -12.48 -5.39
C HIS A 425 27.63 -11.21 -5.84
N GLN A 426 27.40 -10.08 -5.19
CA GLN A 426 27.97 -8.78 -5.60
C GLN A 426 29.50 -8.77 -5.55
N GLN A 427 30.10 -9.52 -4.63
CA GLN A 427 31.56 -9.70 -4.54
C GLN A 427 32.10 -10.78 -5.50
N GLY A 428 31.25 -11.43 -6.30
CA GLY A 428 31.65 -12.44 -7.30
C GLY A 428 32.05 -13.82 -6.76
N HIS A 429 32.12 -14.00 -5.43
CA HIS A 429 32.59 -15.26 -4.80
C HIS A 429 31.69 -16.47 -5.09
N THR A 430 30.38 -16.27 -5.23
CA THR A 430 29.39 -17.31 -5.53
C THR A 430 28.39 -16.84 -6.58
N GLY A 431 27.87 -17.76 -7.37
CA GLY A 431 26.82 -17.47 -8.33
C GLY A 431 26.05 -18.74 -8.73
N PHE A 432 24.80 -18.53 -9.11
CA PHE A 432 23.90 -19.58 -9.52
C PHE A 432 23.27 -19.22 -10.88
N GLU A 433 23.07 -20.22 -11.73
CA GLU A 433 22.23 -20.09 -12.92
C GLU A 433 20.93 -20.86 -12.67
N LEU A 434 19.81 -20.14 -12.75
CA LEU A 434 18.47 -20.70 -12.61
C LEU A 434 17.87 -20.97 -13.98
N PHE A 435 17.46 -22.20 -14.24
CA PHE A 435 16.82 -22.66 -15.47
C PHE A 435 15.35 -23.02 -15.20
N PHE A 436 14.48 -22.65 -16.14
CA PHE A 436 13.03 -22.78 -16.06
C PHE A 436 12.47 -23.57 -17.25
N LYS A 437 11.35 -24.26 -17.01
CA LYS A 437 10.69 -25.16 -17.98
C LYS A 437 10.31 -24.46 -19.29
N THR A 438 9.88 -23.19 -19.24
CA THR A 438 9.43 -22.38 -20.41
C THR A 438 9.90 -20.92 -20.32
N ARG A 439 9.80 -20.18 -21.45
CA ARG A 439 10.15 -18.75 -21.56
C ARG A 439 9.25 -17.85 -20.70
N GLU A 440 7.98 -18.20 -20.62
CA GLU A 440 6.95 -17.49 -19.83
C GLU A 440 7.22 -17.66 -18.34
N LEU A 441 7.60 -18.87 -17.92
CA LEU A 441 7.98 -19.16 -16.53
C LEU A 441 9.27 -18.41 -16.15
N LYS A 442 10.29 -18.40 -17.03
CA LYS A 442 11.49 -17.56 -16.84
C LYS A 442 11.12 -16.08 -16.66
N LYS A 443 10.27 -15.53 -17.54
CA LYS A 443 9.85 -14.12 -17.46
C LYS A 443 9.16 -13.84 -16.13
N LYS A 444 8.15 -14.62 -15.76
CA LYS A 444 7.43 -14.47 -14.48
C LYS A 444 8.38 -14.48 -13.29
N TRP A 445 9.33 -15.42 -13.24
CA TRP A 445 10.31 -15.47 -12.15
C TRP A 445 11.24 -14.25 -12.16
N LEU A 446 11.75 -13.84 -13.33
CA LEU A 446 12.59 -12.65 -13.46
C LEU A 446 11.87 -11.40 -12.93
N ASP A 447 10.61 -11.20 -13.33
CA ASP A 447 9.75 -10.09 -12.87
C ASP A 447 9.56 -10.10 -11.34
N GLN A 448 9.42 -11.29 -10.71
CA GLN A 448 9.32 -11.41 -9.24
C GLN A 448 10.65 -11.13 -8.53
N PHE A 449 11.77 -11.62 -9.08
CA PHE A 449 13.11 -11.36 -8.54
C PHE A 449 13.48 -9.87 -8.63
N GLU A 450 13.16 -9.21 -9.74
CA GLU A 450 13.35 -7.76 -9.92
C GLU A 450 12.48 -6.97 -8.93
N MET A 451 11.23 -7.40 -8.68
CA MET A 451 10.37 -6.78 -7.68
C MET A 451 10.90 -6.96 -6.24
N ALA A 452 11.39 -8.14 -5.87
CA ALA A 452 12.01 -8.39 -4.56
C ALA A 452 13.23 -7.46 -4.36
N ILE A 453 14.14 -7.40 -5.33
CA ILE A 453 15.30 -6.50 -5.30
C ILE A 453 14.86 -5.02 -5.22
N SER A 454 13.79 -4.63 -5.93
CA SER A 454 13.19 -3.29 -5.88
C SER A 454 12.56 -2.95 -4.51
N ASN A 455 12.17 -3.96 -3.72
CA ASN A 455 11.68 -3.77 -2.34
C ASN A 455 12.82 -3.67 -1.32
N ILE A 456 13.93 -4.39 -1.52
CA ILE A 456 15.15 -4.22 -0.70
C ILE A 456 15.80 -2.86 -0.97
N ARG A 457 15.93 -2.51 -2.26
CA ARG A 457 16.65 -1.32 -2.75
C ARG A 457 15.76 -0.52 -3.72
N PRO A 458 14.74 0.21 -3.24
CA PRO A 458 13.97 1.09 -4.11
C PRO A 458 14.86 2.23 -4.63
N GLU A 459 14.66 2.64 -5.89
CA GLU A 459 15.48 3.65 -6.59
C GLU A 459 15.68 4.95 -5.79
N LYS A 460 14.73 5.27 -4.91
CA LYS A 460 14.70 6.51 -4.13
C LYS A 460 15.04 6.32 -2.64
N ALA A 461 15.66 5.19 -2.26
CA ALA A 461 16.04 4.87 -0.88
C ALA A 461 17.02 5.88 -0.25
N ASP A 462 17.98 6.36 -1.03
CA ASP A 462 19.04 7.28 -0.59
C ASP A 462 18.85 8.72 -1.11
N HIS A 463 17.69 9.02 -1.71
CA HIS A 463 17.37 10.37 -2.16
C HIS A 463 17.42 11.36 -0.99
N ASN A 464 17.86 12.59 -1.28
CA ASN A 464 17.96 13.66 -0.30
C ASN A 464 18.76 13.27 0.97
N SER A 465 19.77 12.42 0.80
CA SER A 465 20.68 11.90 1.85
C SER A 465 20.03 10.96 2.88
N HIS A 466 18.81 10.47 2.64
CA HIS A 466 18.16 9.46 3.50
C HIS A 466 18.90 8.11 3.43
N GLN A 467 18.38 7.13 4.16
CA GLN A 467 18.80 5.73 4.06
C GLN A 467 17.59 4.87 4.46
N PHE A 468 16.63 4.79 3.55
CA PHE A 468 15.40 4.02 3.76
C PHE A 468 15.66 2.51 3.68
N LYS A 469 15.16 1.77 4.67
CA LYS A 469 15.05 0.31 4.62
C LYS A 469 13.61 -0.11 4.85
N MET A 470 13.20 -1.21 4.21
CA MET A 470 11.90 -1.84 4.47
C MET A 470 11.75 -2.14 5.96
N HIS A 471 10.60 -1.82 6.54
CA HIS A 471 10.38 -1.88 7.97
C HIS A 471 8.94 -2.26 8.33
N THR A 472 8.79 -3.05 9.39
CA THR A 472 7.50 -3.36 10.00
C THR A 472 7.29 -2.45 11.21
N PHE A 473 6.31 -1.57 11.13
CA PHE A 473 5.95 -0.64 12.20
C PHE A 473 5.01 -1.33 13.18
N GLU A 474 5.43 -1.46 14.45
CA GLU A 474 4.60 -2.08 15.52
C GLU A 474 3.37 -1.22 15.90
N ARG A 475 3.42 0.08 15.60
CA ARG A 475 2.36 1.04 15.87
C ARG A 475 1.83 1.59 14.55
N ILE A 476 0.53 1.88 14.53
CA ILE A 476 -0.11 2.54 13.39
C ILE A 476 0.60 3.88 13.16
N THR A 477 1.14 4.06 11.96
CA THR A 477 2.04 5.16 11.61
C THR A 477 1.60 5.75 10.28
N SER A 478 1.62 7.08 10.15
CA SER A 478 1.33 7.77 8.89
C SER A 478 2.62 8.11 8.16
N CYS A 479 2.57 8.13 6.83
CA CYS A 479 3.70 8.50 5.99
C CYS A 479 4.07 9.98 6.19
N SER A 480 5.34 10.25 6.45
CA SER A 480 5.88 11.61 6.68
C SER A 480 5.82 12.53 5.45
N TYR A 481 5.32 12.06 4.30
CA TYR A 481 5.10 12.88 3.10
C TYR A 481 3.62 13.09 2.75
N CYS A 482 2.83 12.02 2.58
CA CYS A 482 1.44 12.13 2.14
C CYS A 482 0.42 12.14 3.29
N HIS A 483 0.86 11.91 4.53
CA HIS A 483 0.04 11.83 5.75
C HIS A 483 -1.05 10.73 5.75
N LEU A 484 -1.12 9.91 4.70
CA LEU A 484 -1.90 8.67 4.66
C LEU A 484 -1.23 7.58 5.50
N LEU A 485 -2.03 6.61 5.94
CA LEU A 485 -1.58 5.51 6.79
C LEU A 485 -0.55 4.64 6.06
N LEU A 486 0.50 4.20 6.76
CA LEU A 486 1.33 3.06 6.35
C LEU A 486 0.49 1.80 6.63
N ARG A 487 0.01 1.17 5.56
CA ARG A 487 -1.13 0.24 5.62
C ARG A 487 -0.69 -1.19 5.95
N GLY A 488 -1.52 -1.89 6.71
CA GLY A 488 -1.25 -3.26 7.15
C GLY A 488 -0.50 -3.36 8.48
N ILE A 489 -0.03 -4.56 8.80
CA ILE A 489 0.68 -4.93 10.03
C ILE A 489 2.07 -5.52 9.79
N PHE A 490 2.46 -5.73 8.53
CA PHE A 490 3.71 -6.40 8.15
C PHE A 490 4.39 -5.63 7.01
N ASN A 491 5.64 -5.20 7.18
CA ASN A 491 6.41 -4.45 6.16
C ASN A 491 5.59 -3.38 5.42
N GLN A 492 4.95 -2.47 6.17
CA GLN A 492 4.00 -1.48 5.63
C GLN A 492 4.66 -0.39 4.77
N GLY A 493 5.98 -0.24 4.87
CA GLY A 493 6.74 0.79 4.17
C GLY A 493 8.21 0.77 4.57
N TYR A 494 8.82 1.95 4.60
CA TYR A 494 10.25 2.12 4.81
C TYR A 494 10.53 3.10 5.94
N LEU A 495 11.55 2.80 6.74
CA LEU A 495 12.08 3.65 7.80
C LEU A 495 13.46 4.17 7.39
N CYS A 496 13.69 5.49 7.54
CA CYS A 496 15.02 6.05 7.35
C CYS A 496 15.90 5.80 8.59
N LEU A 497 16.99 5.04 8.43
CA LEU A 497 17.90 4.72 9.54
C LEU A 497 18.62 5.93 10.15
N LYS A 498 18.65 7.07 9.44
CA LYS A 498 19.35 8.28 9.86
C LYS A 498 18.47 9.27 10.63
N CYS A 499 17.20 9.40 10.26
CA CYS A 499 16.28 10.41 10.85
C CYS A 499 14.95 9.86 11.37
N GLY A 500 14.70 8.55 11.26
CA GLY A 500 13.52 7.90 11.84
C GLY A 500 12.19 8.14 11.12
N LEU A 501 12.16 8.89 10.01
CA LEU A 501 10.93 9.10 9.23
C LEU A 501 10.46 7.78 8.59
N GLY A 502 9.14 7.57 8.59
CA GLY A 502 8.46 6.45 7.94
C GLY A 502 7.71 6.88 6.67
N ALA A 503 7.81 6.13 5.58
CA ALA A 503 7.15 6.49 4.32
C ALA A 503 6.84 5.30 3.39
N HIS A 504 5.85 5.48 2.50
CA HIS A 504 5.54 4.54 1.42
C HIS A 504 6.65 4.52 0.34
N LYS A 505 6.73 3.44 -0.44
CA LYS A 505 7.76 3.21 -1.48
C LYS A 505 7.81 4.33 -2.52
N GLU A 506 6.64 4.80 -2.92
CA GLU A 506 6.37 5.86 -3.88
C GLU A 506 6.62 7.28 -3.33
N CYS A 507 6.72 7.42 -1.99
CA CYS A 507 6.92 8.69 -1.29
C CYS A 507 8.39 9.01 -0.99
N LEU A 508 9.29 8.02 -0.99
CA LEU A 508 10.69 8.18 -0.52
C LEU A 508 11.43 9.36 -1.17
N GLY A 509 11.29 9.51 -2.49
CA GLY A 509 11.95 10.58 -3.25
C GLY A 509 11.28 11.96 -3.17
N ARG A 510 10.21 12.12 -2.38
CA ARG A 510 9.47 13.38 -2.23
C ARG A 510 9.70 14.06 -0.87
N LEU A 511 10.34 13.35 0.06
CA LEU A 511 10.73 13.86 1.37
C LEU A 511 11.91 14.84 1.25
N GLY A 512 11.98 15.82 2.15
CA GLY A 512 13.08 16.80 2.20
C GLY A 512 14.43 16.20 2.59
N LEU A 513 15.45 17.04 2.78
CA LEU A 513 16.80 16.59 3.17
C LEU A 513 16.80 15.82 4.50
N CYS A 514 17.45 14.66 4.51
CA CYS A 514 17.70 13.87 5.71
C CYS A 514 18.53 14.67 6.72
N GLY A 515 18.16 14.59 8.00
CA GLY A 515 18.74 15.43 9.04
C GLY A 515 18.29 16.90 9.03
N ARG A 516 17.48 17.34 8.04
CA ARG A 516 16.66 18.56 8.12
C ARG A 516 15.22 18.29 8.55
N THR A 517 14.96 17.13 9.14
CA THR A 517 13.89 17.00 10.14
C THR A 517 14.21 17.93 11.30
N GLY A 518 13.24 18.75 11.72
CA GLY A 518 13.42 19.65 12.86
C GLY A 518 13.82 18.91 14.14
N GLU A 519 14.36 19.63 15.12
CA GLU A 519 14.76 19.06 16.42
C GLU A 519 13.57 18.36 17.09
N LYS A 520 13.54 17.03 16.96
CA LYS A 520 12.60 16.09 17.56
C LYS A 520 11.13 16.43 17.30
N GLU A 521 10.53 15.63 16.43
CA GLU A 521 9.17 15.16 16.68
C GLU A 521 9.14 14.52 18.08
N THR A 522 8.77 15.29 19.10
CA THR A 522 7.99 14.72 20.18
C THR A 522 6.68 14.32 19.56
N PHE A 523 6.64 13.06 19.10
CA PHE A 523 5.41 12.32 18.87
C PHE A 523 4.40 12.74 19.93
N HIS A 524 3.20 13.13 19.48
CA HIS A 524 2.05 13.07 20.36
C HIS A 524 1.79 11.59 20.62
N PHE A 525 2.58 11.04 21.55
CA PHE A 525 2.46 9.69 22.05
C PHE A 525 1.19 9.72 22.90
N PHE A 526 0.05 9.56 22.24
CA PHE A 526 -1.18 9.16 22.91
C PHE A 526 -0.94 7.77 23.49
N ILE A 527 -0.37 7.77 24.69
CA ILE A 527 -0.36 6.65 25.61
C ILE A 527 -1.81 6.45 26.02
N PHE A 528 -2.51 5.55 25.33
CA PHE A 528 -3.56 4.78 25.96
C PHE A 528 -3.01 3.38 26.19
N ILE A 529 -2.46 3.17 27.40
CA ILE A 529 -2.18 1.82 27.89
C ILE A 529 -3.53 1.16 28.19
N PHE A 530 -3.80 0.04 27.52
CA PHE A 530 -4.83 -0.89 27.94
C PHE A 530 -4.34 -1.74 29.12
N SER A 531 -4.51 -1.24 30.35
CA SER A 531 -4.36 -2.07 31.56
C SER A 531 -5.21 -1.59 32.75
N LYS A 532 -6.45 -2.13 32.83
CA LYS A 532 -7.27 -2.41 34.03
C LYS A 532 -7.76 -1.30 35.02
N THR A 533 -9.07 -1.42 35.30
CA THR A 533 -9.82 -1.24 36.59
C THR A 533 -10.18 0.14 37.20
N PHE A 534 -11.50 0.43 37.19
CA PHE A 534 -12.37 1.03 38.24
C PHE A 534 -11.86 2.13 39.22
N ARG A 535 -12.35 3.38 39.08
CA ARG A 535 -13.49 4.04 39.81
C ARG A 535 -13.57 5.54 39.45
N ALA A 536 -14.66 6.23 39.84
CA ALA A 536 -15.10 7.54 39.28
C ALA A 536 -15.17 8.70 40.31
N PRO A 537 -15.99 9.76 40.09
CA PRO A 537 -15.65 11.14 39.64
C PRO A 537 -15.72 12.17 40.82
N PRO A 538 -15.70 13.53 40.68
CA PRO A 538 -15.87 14.48 39.55
C PRO A 538 -14.69 15.50 39.43
N SER A 539 -14.74 16.76 38.93
CA SER A 539 -15.80 17.71 38.46
C SER A 539 -15.24 18.81 37.52
N ALA A 540 -16.05 19.28 36.54
CA ALA A 540 -16.10 20.63 35.89
C ALA A 540 -14.81 21.31 35.32
N GLN A 541 -14.79 22.08 34.23
CA GLN A 541 -15.82 22.52 33.25
C GLN A 541 -15.18 23.04 31.93
N ARG A 542 -15.72 22.60 30.78
CA ARG A 542 -15.92 23.28 29.46
C ARG A 542 -14.95 24.35 28.85
N LYS A 543 -14.61 24.09 27.56
CA LYS A 543 -14.51 25.03 26.39
C LYS A 543 -13.28 25.98 26.32
N SER A 544 -12.75 26.40 25.16
CA SER A 544 -13.00 26.07 23.73
C SER A 544 -11.85 26.52 22.81
N ILE A 545 -11.45 25.65 21.87
CA ILE A 545 -10.96 25.86 20.48
C ILE A 545 -10.61 27.31 20.04
N ARG A 546 -9.39 27.50 19.47
CA ARG A 546 -9.13 28.06 18.11
C ARG A 546 -7.67 27.85 17.66
N ILE A 547 -7.49 27.37 16.43
CA ILE A 547 -6.21 27.33 15.68
C ILE A 547 -6.16 28.59 14.79
N PRO A 548 -5.00 29.25 14.64
CA PRO A 548 -4.40 29.33 13.30
C PRO A 548 -2.85 29.35 13.23
N CYS A 549 -2.36 28.60 12.23
CA CYS A 549 -1.18 28.87 11.38
C CYS A 549 0.27 28.64 11.86
N LEU A 550 1.07 28.20 10.88
CA LEU A 550 2.51 27.91 10.90
C LEU A 550 3.37 29.18 10.79
N LEU A 551 4.53 29.19 11.45
CA LEU A 551 5.81 29.81 11.03
C LEU A 551 6.89 29.45 12.08
N GLY A 552 8.17 29.72 11.81
CA GLY A 552 9.30 29.26 12.64
C GLY A 552 9.25 29.72 14.12
N LEU A 553 9.98 29.01 15.00
CA LEU A 553 9.93 29.22 16.46
C LEU A 553 10.01 30.71 16.85
N PRO A 554 9.14 31.19 17.77
CA PRO A 554 9.08 32.61 18.12
C PRO A 554 10.43 33.12 18.61
N ARG A 555 11.00 34.07 17.86
CA ARG A 555 12.14 34.86 18.34
C ARG A 555 11.62 35.95 19.25
N MET A 556 12.12 35.96 20.47
CA MET A 556 11.77 36.94 21.49
C MET A 556 12.96 37.87 21.73
N VAL A 557 12.75 39.18 21.69
CA VAL A 557 13.73 40.18 22.13
C VAL A 557 13.57 40.37 23.64
N VAL A 558 14.66 40.27 24.39
CA VAL A 558 14.69 40.56 25.83
C VAL A 558 14.44 42.04 26.05
N ILE A 559 13.54 42.36 26.98
CA ILE A 559 13.16 43.73 27.37
C ILE A 559 13.53 44.06 28.81
N ARG A 560 13.98 43.08 29.60
CA ARG A 560 14.36 43.23 30.99
C ARG A 560 15.49 42.27 31.33
N ASP A 561 16.54 42.78 31.96
CA ASP A 561 17.68 41.97 32.41
C ASP A 561 17.25 40.96 33.48
N TYR A 562 17.89 39.81 33.48
CA TYR A 562 17.75 38.78 34.50
C TYR A 562 19.06 37.99 34.62
N ASP A 563 19.73 38.08 35.76
CA ASP A 563 21.07 37.49 35.95
C ASP A 563 21.07 36.02 36.40
N GLY A 564 19.90 35.47 36.74
CA GLY A 564 19.74 34.12 37.30
C GLY A 564 19.08 34.06 38.69
N VAL A 565 18.57 35.17 39.20
CA VAL A 565 17.90 35.27 40.51
C VAL A 565 16.51 35.90 40.35
N PRO A 566 15.43 35.31 40.91
CA PRO A 566 15.38 34.03 41.63
C PRO A 566 15.69 32.83 40.73
N CYS A 567 16.22 31.75 41.31
CA CYS A 567 16.63 30.56 40.56
C CYS A 567 15.40 29.68 40.23
N PRO A 568 15.21 29.25 38.98
CA PRO A 568 14.06 28.45 38.57
C PRO A 568 14.10 27.03 39.14
N HIS A 569 12.98 26.57 39.70
CA HIS A 569 12.85 25.21 40.26
C HIS A 569 12.91 24.09 39.21
N CYS A 570 12.87 24.43 37.91
CA CYS A 570 12.75 23.50 36.78
C CYS A 570 14.04 23.31 35.96
N GLY A 571 15.14 23.99 36.28
CA GLY A 571 16.41 23.81 35.57
C GLY A 571 17.44 24.92 35.80
N PRO A 572 18.56 24.93 35.07
CA PRO A 572 19.58 25.96 35.21
C PRO A 572 19.07 27.33 34.73
N PRO A 573 19.34 28.43 35.46
CA PRO A 573 19.00 29.78 35.02
C PRO A 573 19.82 30.19 33.78
N LEU A 574 19.20 30.96 32.89
CA LEU A 574 19.84 31.64 31.77
C LEU A 574 19.93 33.12 32.10
N SER A 575 21.15 33.65 32.26
CA SER A 575 21.36 35.08 32.38
C SER A 575 21.11 35.76 31.02
N ILE A 576 20.18 36.73 30.98
CA ILE A 576 19.70 37.40 29.76
C ILE A 576 19.78 38.93 29.93
N HIS A 577 20.13 39.65 28.87
CA HIS A 577 20.22 41.12 28.88
C HIS A 577 19.31 41.76 27.84
N ALA A 578 18.78 42.95 28.12
CA ALA A 578 17.89 43.68 27.24
C ALA A 578 18.53 43.93 25.86
N GLY A 579 17.81 43.52 24.81
CA GLY A 579 18.32 43.50 23.43
C GLY A 579 18.81 42.12 22.94
N ASP A 580 19.07 41.16 23.82
CA ASP A 580 19.32 39.76 23.41
C ASP A 580 18.14 39.22 22.61
N VAL A 581 18.41 38.46 21.55
CA VAL A 581 17.38 37.73 20.80
C VAL A 581 17.43 36.27 21.22
N ILE A 582 16.38 35.85 21.92
CA ILE A 582 16.17 34.49 22.41
C ILE A 582 15.27 33.75 21.43
N GLU A 583 15.76 32.60 20.96
CA GLU A 583 14.92 31.61 20.31
C GLU A 583 14.18 30.82 21.40
N LEU A 584 12.85 30.99 21.45
CA LEU A 584 12.01 30.41 22.49
C LEU A 584 11.89 28.90 22.28
N MET A 585 12.44 28.11 23.21
CA MET A 585 12.48 26.64 23.11
C MET A 585 11.32 25.98 23.84
N PHE A 586 10.92 26.54 25.00
CA PHE A 586 9.77 26.07 25.76
C PHE A 586 9.12 27.26 26.48
N ALA A 587 7.82 27.46 26.28
CA ALA A 587 7.04 28.48 26.96
C ALA A 587 5.70 27.91 27.39
N ASP A 588 5.56 27.68 28.70
CA ASP A 588 4.28 27.35 29.31
C ASP A 588 3.57 28.65 29.76
N LEU A 589 2.35 28.84 29.29
CA LEU A 589 1.49 29.99 29.62
C LEU A 589 1.01 30.00 31.07
N HIS A 590 1.14 28.88 31.79
CA HIS A 590 0.80 28.75 33.20
C HIS A 590 2.04 28.82 34.11
N SER A 591 3.23 28.99 33.52
CA SER A 591 4.51 29.12 34.21
C SER A 591 5.08 30.54 34.07
N SER A 592 5.61 31.07 35.17
CA SER A 592 6.41 32.31 35.15
C SER A 592 7.82 32.12 34.56
N TRP A 593 8.18 30.89 34.19
CA TRP A 593 9.51 30.50 33.71
C TRP A 593 9.45 29.87 32.33
N TRP A 594 10.14 30.47 31.37
CA TRP A 594 10.30 29.99 30.01
C TRP A 594 11.75 29.58 29.74
N GLN A 595 11.96 28.68 28.79
CA GLN A 595 13.27 28.19 28.38
C GLN A 595 13.57 28.66 26.95
N GLY A 596 14.82 29.03 26.69
CA GLY A 596 15.23 29.46 25.37
C GLY A 596 16.74 29.49 25.18
N ARG A 597 17.14 29.84 23.96
CA ARG A 597 18.52 29.90 23.50
C ARG A 597 18.85 31.32 23.05
N ILE A 598 19.86 31.95 23.66
CA ILE A 598 20.35 33.26 23.20
C ILE A 598 21.08 33.04 21.87
N LEU A 599 20.60 33.64 20.77
CA LEU A 599 21.16 33.40 19.43
C LEU A 599 22.62 33.85 19.30
N ALA A 600 23.04 34.88 20.05
CA ALA A 600 24.40 35.41 19.99
C ALA A 600 25.44 34.54 20.74
N THR A 601 25.03 33.76 21.74
CA THR A 601 25.95 33.00 22.61
C THR A 601 25.69 31.50 22.64
N SER A 602 24.58 31.04 22.03
CA SER A 602 24.07 29.66 22.06
C SER A 602 23.86 29.07 23.46
N LYS A 603 23.85 29.90 24.51
CA LYS A 603 23.55 29.47 25.89
C LYS A 603 22.05 29.17 26.04
N ILE A 604 21.74 28.11 26.78
CA ILE A 604 20.40 27.58 27.00
C ILE A 604 20.11 27.51 28.50
N GLY A 605 18.90 27.90 28.91
CA GLY A 605 18.41 27.77 30.28
C GLY A 605 17.07 28.49 30.46
N PHE A 606 16.66 28.67 31.71
CA PHE A 606 15.37 29.25 32.07
C PHE A 606 15.46 30.72 32.47
N PHE A 607 14.48 31.52 32.05
CA PHE A 607 14.35 32.95 32.32
C PHE A 607 12.88 33.35 32.55
N PRO A 608 12.59 34.52 33.15
CA PRO A 608 11.22 34.94 33.44
C PRO A 608 10.40 35.24 32.17
N SER A 609 9.17 34.76 32.11
CA SER A 609 8.29 34.93 30.94
C SER A 609 7.92 36.38 30.63
N ASP A 610 7.92 37.24 31.66
CA ASP A 610 7.64 38.68 31.56
C ASP A 610 8.84 39.51 31.06
N ALA A 611 10.02 38.89 30.87
CA ALA A 611 11.25 39.59 30.48
C ALA A 611 11.47 39.72 28.97
N VAL A 612 10.55 39.23 28.11
CA VAL A 612 10.77 39.12 26.64
C VAL A 612 9.54 39.46 25.79
N ARG A 613 9.72 39.80 24.49
CA ARG A 613 8.62 40.09 23.52
C ARG A 613 8.90 39.61 22.08
N PRO A 614 7.89 39.30 21.23
CA PRO A 614 8.11 38.75 19.87
C PRO A 614 8.79 39.67 18.84
N CYS A 615 9.41 39.07 17.81
CA CYS A 615 10.11 39.70 16.68
C CYS A 615 9.39 39.46 15.31
N PRO A 616 9.32 40.45 14.38
CA PRO A 616 8.68 40.29 13.06
C PRO A 616 9.56 39.64 11.96
N SER A 617 8.95 39.17 10.86
CA SER A 617 9.50 38.20 9.87
C SER A 617 9.26 38.53 8.38
N VAL A 618 10.07 37.97 7.43
CA VAL A 618 9.96 38.09 5.94
C VAL A 618 10.45 36.79 5.24
N ASP A 619 10.07 36.54 3.96
CA ASP A 619 10.13 35.24 3.23
C ASP A 619 10.53 35.32 1.72
N GLN A 620 10.73 34.15 1.04
CA GLN A 620 10.74 33.82 -0.41
C GLN A 620 12.03 33.70 -1.29
N GLY A 621 12.07 32.63 -2.15
CA GLY A 621 12.48 32.72 -3.58
C GLY A 621 13.60 31.82 -4.17
N GLY A 622 13.26 30.76 -4.95
CA GLY A 622 14.13 30.26 -6.07
C GLY A 622 14.57 28.77 -6.11
N GLY A 623 13.85 27.90 -6.84
CA GLY A 623 14.12 26.42 -6.85
C GLY A 623 14.57 25.75 -8.17
N PHE A 624 14.43 26.37 -9.34
CA PHE A 624 14.51 25.65 -10.63
C PHE A 624 15.89 25.61 -11.32
N ARG A 625 16.87 26.39 -10.83
CA ARG A 625 18.11 26.72 -11.55
C ARG A 625 19.37 26.09 -10.94
N PHE A 626 19.22 25.46 -9.78
CA PHE A 626 20.31 25.03 -8.93
C PHE A 626 20.41 23.50 -8.87
N ALA A 627 21.56 22.97 -9.27
CA ALA A 627 21.85 21.54 -9.32
C ALA A 627 22.41 20.97 -8.01
N GLY A 628 22.74 21.82 -7.03
CA GLY A 628 23.35 21.39 -5.76
C GLY A 628 24.86 21.10 -5.89
N PRO A 629 25.42 20.26 -5.00
CA PRO A 629 26.78 19.74 -5.13
C PRO A 629 26.90 18.86 -6.36
N MET A 630 27.67 19.31 -7.35
CA MET A 630 27.88 18.58 -8.60
C MET A 630 29.29 18.89 -9.10
N GLU A 631 30.08 17.85 -9.34
CA GLU A 631 31.44 17.99 -9.85
C GLU A 631 31.46 18.32 -11.35
N ARG A 632 32.63 18.71 -11.87
CA ARG A 632 32.76 19.18 -13.25
C ARG A 632 32.32 18.12 -14.26
N TYR A 633 32.80 16.88 -14.11
CA TYR A 633 32.50 15.79 -15.03
C TYR A 633 31.01 15.40 -15.03
N GLN A 634 30.33 15.51 -13.87
CA GLN A 634 28.89 15.25 -13.76
C GLN A 634 28.09 16.29 -14.55
N ALA A 635 28.46 17.57 -14.44
CA ALA A 635 27.86 18.64 -15.23
C ALA A 635 28.18 18.53 -16.73
N GLU A 636 29.32 17.94 -17.10
CA GLU A 636 29.66 17.65 -18.50
C GLU A 636 28.74 16.54 -19.07
N VAL A 637 28.49 15.47 -18.32
CA VAL A 637 27.57 14.37 -18.71
C VAL A 637 26.11 14.84 -18.81
N GLU A 638 25.58 15.50 -17.77
CA GLU A 638 24.18 15.96 -17.71
C GLU A 638 23.78 16.95 -18.82
N LEU A 639 24.75 17.71 -19.34
CA LEU A 639 24.53 18.68 -20.40
C LEU A 639 24.90 18.14 -21.79
N LEU A 640 25.60 17.00 -21.91
CA LEU A 640 26.11 16.49 -23.20
C LEU A 640 24.99 16.24 -24.21
N GLU A 641 23.91 15.57 -23.77
CA GLU A 641 22.75 15.21 -24.58
C GLU A 641 21.70 16.34 -24.71
N ARG A 642 21.96 17.51 -24.11
CA ARG A 642 21.03 18.66 -24.14
C ARG A 642 21.29 19.58 -25.34
N GLY A 643 20.38 20.51 -25.58
CA GLY A 643 20.57 21.59 -26.57
C GLY A 643 21.65 22.59 -26.14
N ASN A 644 22.23 23.31 -27.10
CA ASN A 644 23.07 24.47 -26.80
C ASN A 644 22.28 25.52 -26.00
N SER A 645 22.98 26.34 -25.22
CA SER A 645 22.43 27.32 -24.28
C SER A 645 21.65 26.72 -23.09
N THR A 646 21.70 25.39 -22.90
CA THR A 646 21.23 24.73 -21.67
C THR A 646 22.25 24.90 -20.54
N TYR A 647 21.81 25.35 -19.37
CA TYR A 647 22.69 25.71 -18.24
C TYR A 647 22.23 25.20 -16.87
N LEU A 648 23.18 25.14 -15.93
CA LEU A 648 22.97 24.83 -14.52
C LEU A 648 23.95 25.60 -13.62
N VAL A 649 23.55 25.85 -12.37
CA VAL A 649 24.43 26.39 -11.30
C VAL A 649 24.67 25.31 -10.26
N ARG A 650 25.93 25.12 -9.84
CA ARG A 650 26.38 24.04 -8.94
C ARG A 650 27.39 24.51 -7.90
N HIS A 651 27.52 23.78 -6.79
CA HIS A 651 28.68 23.94 -5.90
C HIS A 651 29.92 23.24 -6.45
N ARG A 652 31.10 23.80 -6.20
CA ARG A 652 32.40 23.33 -6.72
C ARG A 652 33.17 22.42 -5.74
N SER A 653 32.76 22.31 -4.47
CA SER A 653 33.43 21.55 -3.41
C SER A 653 32.42 20.83 -2.51
N ARG A 654 32.86 19.77 -1.82
CA ARG A 654 32.12 19.06 -0.75
C ARG A 654 31.73 19.98 0.43
N GLU A 655 32.44 21.09 0.59
CA GLU A 655 32.20 22.10 1.64
C GLU A 655 31.14 23.15 1.24
N CYS A 656 30.61 23.11 0.01
CA CYS A 656 29.57 24.00 -0.50
C CYS A 656 29.87 25.51 -0.47
N THR A 657 31.12 25.91 -0.26
CA THR A 657 31.54 27.33 -0.14
C THR A 657 31.78 28.05 -1.47
N GLU A 658 31.99 27.32 -2.57
CA GLU A 658 32.24 27.89 -3.91
C GLU A 658 31.15 27.51 -4.91
N TYR A 659 30.79 28.46 -5.79
CA TYR A 659 29.79 28.28 -6.85
C TYR A 659 30.43 28.25 -8.25
N ALA A 660 29.80 27.51 -9.17
CA ALA A 660 30.14 27.51 -10.59
C ALA A 660 28.87 27.39 -11.44
N MET A 661 28.92 27.97 -12.63
CA MET A 661 27.90 27.84 -13.67
C MET A 661 28.44 26.93 -14.77
N SER A 662 27.61 26.05 -15.32
CA SER A 662 27.96 25.17 -16.44
C SER A 662 26.92 25.31 -17.55
N ILE A 663 27.36 25.43 -18.81
CA ILE A 663 26.51 25.69 -19.97
C ILE A 663 27.03 24.94 -21.21
N LYS A 664 26.14 24.36 -22.02
CA LYS A 664 26.51 23.77 -23.32
C LYS A 664 26.56 24.86 -24.40
N PHE A 665 27.66 24.95 -25.14
CA PHE A 665 27.86 25.90 -26.24
C PHE A 665 28.81 25.31 -27.29
N ASN A 666 28.41 25.33 -28.56
CA ASN A 666 29.15 24.75 -29.70
C ASN A 666 29.60 23.30 -29.44
N GLU A 667 28.64 22.44 -29.05
CA GLU A 667 28.84 21.02 -28.71
C GLU A 667 29.90 20.75 -27.63
N LYS A 668 30.21 21.75 -26.79
CA LYS A 668 31.12 21.61 -25.66
C LYS A 668 30.51 22.24 -24.41
N VAL A 669 30.68 21.60 -23.26
CA VAL A 669 30.28 22.18 -21.99
C VAL A 669 31.38 23.15 -21.52
N LYS A 670 30.97 24.34 -21.12
CA LYS A 670 31.82 25.40 -20.57
C LYS A 670 31.48 25.57 -19.10
N HIS A 671 32.50 25.83 -18.27
CA HIS A 671 32.32 26.07 -16.84
C HIS A 671 32.90 27.43 -16.46
N ILE A 672 32.12 28.21 -15.73
CA ILE A 672 32.43 29.55 -15.27
C ILE A 672 32.47 29.49 -13.75
N LYS A 673 33.54 29.98 -13.11
CA LYS A 673 33.57 30.12 -11.65
C LYS A 673 32.77 31.37 -11.28
N ILE A 674 31.87 31.24 -10.31
CA ILE A 674 31.21 32.40 -9.70
C ILE A 674 32.06 32.79 -8.49
N LEU A 675 32.53 34.03 -8.47
CA LEU A 675 33.34 34.60 -7.41
C LEU A 675 32.47 35.45 -6.49
N THR A 676 32.88 35.59 -5.23
CA THR A 676 32.17 36.40 -4.22
C THR A 676 33.12 37.42 -3.62
N LYS A 677 32.70 38.68 -3.58
CA LYS A 677 33.42 39.79 -2.92
C LYS A 677 32.39 40.70 -2.25
N ASP A 678 32.64 41.08 -0.99
CA ASP A 678 31.80 42.01 -0.21
C ASP A 678 30.29 41.67 -0.24
N GLY A 679 29.97 40.37 -0.15
CA GLY A 679 28.59 39.85 -0.19
C GLY A 679 27.93 39.87 -1.58
N CYS A 680 28.67 40.18 -2.65
CA CYS A 680 28.18 40.21 -4.03
C CYS A 680 28.88 39.15 -4.88
N PHE A 681 28.13 38.55 -5.81
CA PHE A 681 28.59 37.56 -6.77
C PHE A 681 28.98 38.19 -8.11
N TYR A 682 29.98 37.63 -8.79
CA TYR A 682 30.38 38.04 -10.14
C TYR A 682 31.01 36.89 -10.94
N ILE A 683 30.99 37.03 -12.28
CA ILE A 683 31.74 36.17 -13.21
C ILE A 683 32.76 36.95 -14.05
N ALA A 684 32.65 38.29 -14.07
CA ALA A 684 33.62 39.23 -14.65
C ALA A 684 33.71 40.43 -13.72
N GLU A 685 34.92 40.97 -13.49
CA GLU A 685 35.15 42.04 -12.49
C GLU A 685 34.45 43.37 -12.82
N SER A 686 33.95 43.52 -14.06
CA SER A 686 33.18 44.67 -14.52
C SER A 686 31.78 44.80 -13.90
N ARG A 687 31.20 43.74 -13.31
CA ARG A 687 29.84 43.77 -12.71
C ARG A 687 29.72 42.90 -11.46
N LEU A 688 29.09 43.46 -10.42
CA LEU A 688 28.80 42.82 -9.13
C LEU A 688 27.29 42.72 -8.92
N PHE A 689 26.80 41.55 -8.48
CA PHE A 689 25.38 41.24 -8.29
C PHE A 689 25.11 40.77 -6.87
N LYS A 690 24.06 41.26 -6.19
CA LYS A 690 23.68 40.75 -4.85
C LYS A 690 22.92 39.42 -4.93
N THR A 691 21.94 39.33 -5.82
CA THR A 691 21.08 38.13 -5.99
C THR A 691 20.87 37.75 -7.46
N ASP A 692 20.94 38.70 -8.39
CA ASP A 692 20.25 38.57 -9.69
C ASP A 692 21.17 38.15 -10.86
N LEU A 693 22.36 37.63 -10.55
CA LEU A 693 23.40 37.28 -11.53
C LEU A 693 22.88 36.38 -12.66
N VAL A 694 22.09 35.36 -12.31
CA VAL A 694 21.55 34.40 -13.29
C VAL A 694 20.49 35.04 -14.18
N ASP A 695 19.64 35.92 -13.63
CA ASP A 695 18.58 36.57 -14.42
C ASP A 695 19.17 37.60 -15.40
N TYR A 696 20.21 38.35 -15.00
CA TYR A 696 20.92 39.26 -15.90
C TYR A 696 21.46 38.56 -17.17
N TYR A 697 22.16 37.42 -17.01
CA TYR A 697 22.76 36.69 -18.13
C TYR A 697 21.77 35.84 -18.95
N LYS A 698 20.47 35.85 -18.65
CA LYS A 698 19.44 35.36 -19.60
C LYS A 698 19.25 36.32 -20.77
N GLU A 699 19.37 37.61 -20.50
CA GLU A 699 19.12 38.69 -21.45
C GLU A 699 20.42 39.27 -22.03
N HIS A 700 21.54 39.11 -21.32
CA HIS A 700 22.84 39.66 -21.69
C HIS A 700 23.86 38.55 -22.03
N SER A 701 24.57 38.70 -23.16
CA SER A 701 25.54 37.69 -23.62
C SER A 701 26.73 37.55 -22.68
N LEU A 702 27.13 36.30 -22.40
CA LEU A 702 28.34 35.96 -21.63
C LEU A 702 29.64 36.47 -22.29
N LYS A 703 29.59 36.91 -23.55
CA LYS A 703 30.68 37.57 -24.27
C LYS A 703 31.29 38.76 -23.52
N GLU A 704 30.51 39.46 -22.70
CA GLU A 704 30.95 40.58 -21.85
C GLU A 704 32.08 40.16 -20.88
N GLY A 705 32.06 38.91 -20.38
CA GLY A 705 33.11 38.35 -19.53
C GLY A 705 34.03 37.35 -20.24
N PHE A 706 33.56 36.72 -21.32
CA PHE A 706 34.21 35.58 -21.97
C PHE A 706 34.08 35.71 -23.49
N SER A 707 35.04 36.36 -24.15
CA SER A 707 34.99 36.70 -25.59
C SER A 707 34.72 35.51 -26.54
N SER A 708 35.02 34.28 -26.12
CA SER A 708 34.76 33.04 -26.87
C SER A 708 33.41 32.34 -26.56
N LEU A 709 32.53 32.95 -25.76
CA LEU A 709 31.28 32.38 -25.28
C LEU A 709 30.11 33.34 -25.52
N ASP A 710 29.75 33.50 -26.80
CA ASP A 710 28.68 34.40 -27.22
C ASP A 710 27.33 33.69 -27.15
N THR A 711 26.78 33.58 -25.94
CA THR A 711 25.44 33.03 -25.68
C THR A 711 24.85 33.55 -24.37
N THR A 712 23.54 33.34 -24.18
CA THR A 712 22.78 33.67 -22.97
C THR A 712 22.28 32.41 -22.25
N LEU A 713 21.82 32.57 -21.00
CA LEU A 713 21.31 31.49 -20.16
C LEU A 713 19.86 31.12 -20.52
N GLN A 714 19.66 30.41 -21.62
CA GLN A 714 18.33 30.20 -22.20
C GLN A 714 17.54 29.11 -21.46
N VAL A 715 18.04 27.87 -21.43
CA VAL A 715 17.26 26.70 -20.95
C VAL A 715 17.83 26.19 -19.61
N PRO A 716 17.05 26.20 -18.51
CA PRO A 716 17.48 25.54 -17.27
C PRO A 716 17.46 24.01 -17.43
N TYR A 717 18.51 23.32 -16.97
CA TYR A 717 18.69 21.87 -17.21
C TYR A 717 17.55 20.93 -16.74
N ARG A 718 16.60 21.43 -15.94
CA ARG A 718 15.43 20.67 -15.44
C ARG A 718 14.19 20.73 -16.33
N GLU A 719 14.18 21.51 -17.41
CA GLU A 719 13.14 21.35 -18.44
C GLU A 719 13.37 20.04 -19.22
N LEU A 720 12.28 19.31 -19.44
CA LEU A 720 12.29 17.98 -20.07
C LEU A 720 11.93 18.09 -21.55
N SER A 721 12.81 17.57 -22.42
CA SER A 721 12.53 17.36 -23.84
C SER A 721 12.31 15.87 -24.14
N ASN A 722 11.26 15.58 -24.91
CA ASN A 722 10.65 14.26 -25.10
C ASN A 722 11.58 13.10 -25.53
N GLY A 723 11.31 11.90 -25.02
CA GLY A 723 12.00 10.65 -25.39
C GLY A 723 11.18 9.35 -25.32
N ASN A 724 9.85 9.40 -25.09
CA ASN A 724 8.97 8.22 -25.11
C ASN A 724 7.98 8.33 -26.27
N VAL A 725 8.02 7.37 -27.21
CA VAL A 725 7.08 7.29 -28.33
C VAL A 725 5.70 6.84 -27.81
N VAL A 726 4.67 7.60 -28.16
CA VAL A 726 3.25 7.26 -27.89
C VAL A 726 2.77 6.29 -28.97
N VAL A 727 2.14 5.19 -28.55
CA VAL A 727 1.68 4.08 -29.39
C VAL A 727 0.18 4.17 -29.72
N GLY A 728 -0.57 4.99 -28.98
CA GLY A 728 -2.00 5.24 -29.17
C GLY A 728 -2.56 6.18 -28.09
N ILE A 729 -3.82 6.58 -28.20
CA ILE A 729 -4.54 7.36 -27.18
C ILE A 729 -5.83 6.60 -26.83
N ALA A 730 -6.18 6.53 -25.55
CA ALA A 730 -7.43 5.93 -25.11
C ALA A 730 -8.12 6.77 -24.04
N VAL A 731 -9.44 6.67 -23.96
CA VAL A 731 -10.27 7.34 -22.95
C VAL A 731 -10.76 6.30 -21.94
N ALA A 732 -10.57 6.56 -20.65
CA ALA A 732 -11.10 5.72 -19.59
C ALA A 732 -12.65 5.73 -19.62
N ARG A 733 -13.26 4.54 -19.76
CA ARG A 733 -14.72 4.35 -19.70
C ARG A 733 -15.21 4.07 -18.28
N TYR A 734 -14.33 3.60 -17.40
CA TYR A 734 -14.65 3.25 -16.02
C TYR A 734 -13.51 3.70 -15.08
N ASP A 735 -13.85 4.03 -13.83
CA ASP A 735 -12.85 4.26 -12.79
C ASP A 735 -12.05 2.99 -12.54
N PHE A 736 -10.72 3.08 -12.57
CA PHE A 736 -9.81 2.02 -12.19
C PHE A 736 -8.93 2.49 -11.02
N CYS A 737 -8.99 1.79 -9.89
CA CYS A 737 -8.11 2.08 -8.75
C CYS A 737 -6.91 1.13 -8.75
N SER A 738 -5.70 1.69 -8.84
CA SER A 738 -4.46 0.92 -8.76
C SER A 738 -4.35 0.14 -7.45
N ARG A 739 -4.01 -1.14 -7.55
CA ARG A 739 -3.88 -2.10 -6.44
C ARG A 739 -2.42 -2.28 -6.01
N ASP A 740 -1.47 -1.74 -6.78
CA ASP A 740 -0.03 -1.71 -6.50
C ASP A 740 0.62 -0.46 -7.14
N THR A 741 1.78 -0.08 -6.63
CA THR A 741 2.73 0.94 -7.11
C THR A 741 3.14 0.85 -8.58
N ARG A 742 2.83 -0.27 -9.26
CA ARG A 742 3.07 -0.48 -10.70
C ARG A 742 1.88 -0.07 -11.57
N GLU A 743 0.70 0.08 -10.98
CA GLU A 743 -0.55 0.33 -11.69
C GLU A 743 -0.89 1.83 -11.72
N LEU A 744 -1.53 2.27 -12.80
CA LEU A 744 -2.01 3.64 -12.98
C LEU A 744 -3.51 3.68 -12.70
N SER A 745 -3.93 4.37 -11.63
CA SER A 745 -5.35 4.67 -11.44
C SER A 745 -5.86 5.54 -12.59
N LEU A 746 -7.09 5.25 -13.03
CA LEU A 746 -7.84 6.00 -14.03
C LEU A 746 -9.16 6.48 -13.40
N LEU A 747 -9.63 7.64 -13.81
CA LEU A 747 -10.99 8.12 -13.60
C LEU A 747 -11.74 8.08 -14.93
N GLN A 748 -13.05 7.78 -14.91
CA GLN A 748 -13.90 7.84 -16.09
C GLN A 748 -13.80 9.21 -16.77
N GLY A 749 -13.39 9.21 -18.04
CA GLY A 749 -13.10 10.41 -18.85
C GLY A 749 -11.62 10.80 -18.97
N ASP A 750 -10.70 10.14 -18.25
CA ASP A 750 -9.26 10.39 -18.37
C ASP A 750 -8.74 10.07 -19.78
N ILE A 751 -7.96 10.98 -20.38
CA ILE A 751 -7.28 10.79 -21.66
C ILE A 751 -5.87 10.26 -21.43
N ILE A 752 -5.59 9.06 -21.96
CA ILE A 752 -4.43 8.25 -21.63
C ILE A 752 -3.52 8.11 -22.85
N LYS A 753 -2.26 8.52 -22.72
CA LYS A 753 -1.23 8.29 -23.74
C LYS A 753 -0.65 6.89 -23.56
N ILE A 754 -0.90 5.98 -24.50
CA ILE A 754 -0.43 4.59 -24.44
C ILE A 754 1.05 4.52 -24.85
N TYR A 755 1.85 3.74 -24.12
CA TYR A 755 3.26 3.44 -24.43
C TYR A 755 3.51 1.97 -24.73
N THR A 756 2.69 1.05 -24.21
CA THR A 756 2.89 -0.41 -24.39
C THR A 756 1.58 -1.15 -24.22
N LYS A 757 1.31 -2.13 -25.07
CA LYS A 757 0.15 -3.04 -24.94
C LYS A 757 0.67 -4.48 -24.72
N MET A 758 0.20 -5.17 -23.67
CA MET A 758 0.45 -6.60 -23.49
C MET A 758 -0.76 -7.44 -23.90
N SER A 759 -0.52 -8.65 -24.40
CA SER A 759 -1.55 -9.60 -24.85
C SER A 759 -2.37 -10.26 -23.73
N ASN A 760 -2.08 -9.94 -22.46
CA ASN A 760 -2.85 -10.37 -21.29
C ASN A 760 -3.88 -9.33 -20.83
N GLY A 761 -4.20 -8.33 -21.66
CA GLY A 761 -5.18 -7.28 -21.34
C GLY A 761 -4.64 -6.15 -20.46
N TRP A 762 -3.32 -5.98 -20.33
CA TRP A 762 -2.72 -4.89 -19.55
C TRP A 762 -1.91 -3.94 -20.44
N TRP A 763 -2.23 -2.66 -20.36
CA TRP A 763 -1.57 -1.59 -21.13
C TRP A 763 -0.81 -0.65 -20.18
N LYS A 764 0.28 -0.07 -20.67
CA LYS A 764 1.05 0.96 -19.96
C LYS A 764 0.83 2.29 -20.64
N GLY A 765 0.57 3.33 -19.88
CA GLY A 765 0.38 4.67 -20.41
C GLY A 765 0.56 5.77 -19.38
N GLN A 766 0.15 6.98 -19.73
CA GLN A 766 0.28 8.19 -18.93
C GLN A 766 -1.01 9.01 -18.85
N VAL A 767 -1.36 9.43 -17.63
CA VAL A 767 -2.39 10.46 -17.31
C VAL A 767 -1.76 11.44 -16.32
N ASP A 768 -1.96 12.75 -16.51
CA ASP A 768 -1.48 13.82 -15.60
C ASP A 768 -0.03 13.66 -15.10
N GLY A 769 0.86 13.28 -16.01
CA GLY A 769 2.29 13.05 -15.72
C GLY A 769 2.62 11.73 -15.00
N ARG A 770 1.62 10.98 -14.53
CA ARG A 770 1.76 9.67 -13.86
C ARG A 770 1.82 8.55 -14.88
N VAL A 771 2.74 7.60 -14.72
CA VAL A 771 2.94 6.47 -15.64
C VAL A 771 2.79 5.16 -14.89
N GLY A 772 2.00 4.22 -15.43
CA GLY A 772 1.78 2.91 -14.83
C GLY A 772 0.95 1.98 -15.75
N TRP A 773 0.62 0.80 -15.23
CA TRP A 773 -0.16 -0.23 -15.92
C TRP A 773 -1.65 -0.15 -15.57
N PHE A 774 -2.54 -0.31 -16.55
CA PHE A 774 -3.99 -0.36 -16.36
C PHE A 774 -4.62 -1.45 -17.25
N PRO A 775 -5.82 -1.95 -16.92
CA PRO A 775 -6.50 -2.97 -17.72
C PRO A 775 -7.07 -2.35 -19.01
N SER A 776 -6.89 -3.01 -20.15
CA SER A 776 -7.35 -2.50 -21.44
C SER A 776 -8.87 -2.49 -21.59
N ASN A 777 -9.60 -3.26 -20.78
CA ASN A 777 -11.06 -3.28 -20.77
C ASN A 777 -11.70 -2.11 -19.98
N TYR A 778 -10.89 -1.28 -19.30
CA TYR A 778 -11.37 -0.08 -18.60
C TYR A 778 -11.30 1.18 -19.49
N VAL A 779 -10.76 1.05 -20.70
CA VAL A 779 -10.51 2.14 -21.64
C VAL A 779 -11.05 1.79 -23.02
N GLU A 780 -11.38 2.81 -23.80
CA GLU A 780 -11.69 2.68 -25.22
C GLU A 780 -10.60 3.44 -25.99
N GLU A 781 -9.98 2.80 -26.97
CA GLU A 781 -8.97 3.43 -27.80
C GLU A 781 -9.62 4.36 -28.83
N GLU A 782 -9.07 5.55 -29.02
CA GLU A 782 -9.47 6.45 -30.10
C GLU A 782 -8.70 6.07 -31.38
N ASP A 783 -9.43 5.84 -32.48
CA ASP A 783 -8.90 5.44 -33.81
C ASP A 783 -8.01 6.52 -34.48
#